data_AF-A0A527V342-F1
#
_entry.id   AF-A0A527V342-F1
#
_cell.length_a   1.000
_cell.length_b   1.000
_cell.length_c   1.000
_cell.angle_alpha   90.00
_cell.angle_beta   90.00
_cell.angle_gamma   90.00
#
_symmetry.space_group_name_H-M   'P 1'
#
loop_
_entity.id
_entity.type
_entity.pdbx_description
1 polymer ?
#
loop_
_entity_poly.entity_id
_entity_poly.type
_entity_poly.pdbx_seq_one_letter_code
_entity_poly.pdbx_strand_id
1 'polypeptide(L)'
;MDVAAWLRGLGLQQYEQAFRDNAIDAEVLPELTDADLEKLGMLLGHRKRFRKAVVGLAPSSSHPDASTDDIAAQSRTRELSAERRQLTVMFVDLVGSTALATRLDPEDLREIIGAYHRCVADTVAHFGGFVAKHMGDGVLVYFGYPQARENAAEQAVRVGLALVDAVRRLPEPEPLRVRIGIGTGQVVVGDLITAGEGHERGVVGETPNLAARLQALAEPDAVVIGPQTRQLVGDLFEYRDLGAVEVKGFPEPIHPYQVVRESAVESRFEALHGTTPTPLVGREEEVDLLQRHWHRAKSGEGRVVLLSGEPGIGKSRLTVTLQERIQNEPHTRLRYFCSPHHQDSALHPTIAQLERAAGLERDDPPERKLDKLAALLAPASPEDGALLAELLSLPTEGHFPPLQLTPQRKKEKTFDALLRQLEDLARQGPVLMLFEDVHWIDPSSRELLDLVVERVPLLPVLLLLTFRPEFQPPWTGQAHVTVLVLNRLDRREGAALVQRVVGTGELPSDVVAEIIERTDGVPLFVEELTKAVLEGGNTRTVLSRAAATALNVPATLHASLMARLDRLGSTVKEVAQVGAVLGREFSYELLAAVAQRNAADLNGALDQLVGAGLVFCRGTRPLATYLFKHALVQDAAYGTLLRAKRQELHKRVADVLEEKWTEITEAQPELLAHHLQEAGDWAGALDHWQKAGRAAVARAATREAVSHFASAIDCSRRLGDVSGGAERMTRLHLAMANALMQAEGYRSERLGKTLEDARLAAANNALVELQCDVALSLAPFFYATGRNHDYLTLAEEQLANCADLLPTAYLSGLWATKGIAHFNRGEQP
;
A
#
# COMPACT_ATOMS: atom_id res chain seq x y z
N MET A 1 -25.59 41.33 -14.89
CA MET A 1 -26.36 40.81 -13.74
C MET A 1 -27.26 41.92 -13.22
N ASP A 2 -28.51 41.63 -12.85
CA ASP A 2 -29.38 42.60 -12.14
C ASP A 2 -29.04 42.60 -10.64
N VAL A 3 -28.36 43.65 -10.18
CA VAL A 3 -27.90 43.80 -8.79
C VAL A 3 -29.07 43.84 -7.81
N ALA A 4 -30.22 44.40 -8.19
CA ALA A 4 -31.38 44.48 -7.31
C ALA A 4 -31.99 43.09 -7.09
N ALA A 5 -32.15 42.29 -8.15
CA ALA A 5 -32.60 40.91 -8.04
C ALA A 5 -31.62 40.03 -7.25
N TRP A 6 -30.32 40.25 -7.42
CA TRP A 6 -29.28 39.54 -6.70
C TRP A 6 -29.27 39.85 -5.20
N LEU A 7 -29.40 41.13 -4.81
CA LEU A 7 -29.53 41.53 -3.41
C LEU A 7 -30.78 40.93 -2.73
N ARG A 8 -31.91 40.82 -3.44
CA ARG A 8 -33.10 40.11 -2.94
C ARG A 8 -32.81 38.63 -2.66
N GLY A 9 -32.07 37.96 -3.55
CA GLY A 9 -31.67 36.56 -3.36
C GLY A 9 -30.81 36.32 -2.11
N LEU A 10 -30.10 37.34 -1.63
CA LEU A 10 -29.28 37.29 -0.41
C LEU A 10 -30.03 37.73 0.87
N GLY A 11 -31.30 38.12 0.74
CA GLY A 11 -32.06 38.74 1.82
C GLY A 11 -31.55 40.13 2.21
N LEU A 12 -30.97 40.87 1.26
CA LEU A 12 -30.33 42.19 1.44
C LEU A 12 -31.10 43.32 0.72
N GLN A 13 -32.37 43.10 0.40
CA GLN A 13 -33.21 44.02 -0.38
C GLN A 13 -33.33 45.45 0.18
N GLN A 14 -33.14 45.62 1.49
CA GLN A 14 -33.14 46.92 2.16
C GLN A 14 -32.00 47.85 1.70
N TYR A 15 -30.95 47.32 1.06
CA TYR A 15 -29.83 48.10 0.55
C TYR A 15 -29.92 48.41 -0.94
N GLU A 16 -30.96 47.95 -1.63
CA GLU A 16 -31.13 48.18 -3.08
C GLU A 16 -31.10 49.67 -3.44
N GLN A 17 -31.77 50.51 -2.64
CA GLN A 17 -31.81 51.95 -2.89
C GLN A 17 -30.41 52.56 -2.71
N ALA A 18 -29.68 52.18 -1.65
CA ALA A 18 -28.33 52.67 -1.40
C ALA A 18 -27.36 52.26 -2.52
N PHE A 19 -27.49 51.05 -3.06
CA PHE A 19 -26.67 50.59 -4.19
C PHE A 19 -27.01 51.35 -5.48
N ARG A 20 -28.29 51.65 -5.74
CA ARG A 20 -28.70 52.48 -6.89
C ARG A 20 -28.24 53.93 -6.76
N ASP A 21 -28.40 54.53 -5.59
CA ASP A 21 -28.05 55.93 -5.32
C ASP A 21 -26.53 56.17 -5.43
N ASN A 22 -25.73 55.12 -5.19
CA ASN A 22 -24.27 55.15 -5.33
C ASN A 22 -23.78 54.52 -6.65
N ALA A 23 -24.67 54.27 -7.61
CA ALA A 23 -24.37 53.72 -8.93
C ALA A 23 -23.53 52.43 -8.90
N ILE A 24 -23.79 51.55 -7.93
CA ILE A 24 -23.09 50.26 -7.80
C ILE A 24 -23.76 49.23 -8.70
N ASP A 25 -23.11 48.93 -9.82
CA ASP A 25 -23.51 47.89 -10.77
C ASP A 25 -22.69 46.60 -10.61
N ALA A 26 -22.96 45.62 -11.47
CA ALA A 26 -22.37 44.28 -11.38
C ALA A 26 -20.85 44.24 -11.58
N GLU A 27 -20.27 45.25 -12.24
CA GLU A 27 -18.83 45.35 -12.48
C GLU A 27 -18.10 45.89 -11.24
N VAL A 28 -18.75 46.78 -10.49
CA VAL A 28 -18.19 47.38 -9.27
C VAL A 28 -18.32 46.46 -8.04
N LEU A 29 -19.28 45.51 -8.04
CA LEU A 29 -19.53 44.59 -6.91
C LEU A 29 -18.27 43.88 -6.36
N PRO A 30 -17.35 43.34 -7.19
CA PRO A 30 -16.14 42.65 -6.72
C PRO A 30 -15.11 43.58 -6.07
N GLU A 31 -15.17 44.87 -6.36
CA GLU A 31 -14.19 45.86 -5.91
C GLU A 31 -14.56 46.53 -4.58
N LEU A 32 -15.80 46.35 -4.11
CA LEU A 32 -16.27 46.95 -2.86
C LEU A 32 -15.53 46.40 -1.64
N THR A 33 -14.86 47.28 -0.91
CA THR A 33 -14.18 46.92 0.33
C THR A 33 -15.15 46.91 1.51
N ASP A 34 -14.73 46.30 2.63
CA ASP A 34 -15.55 46.27 3.85
C ASP A 34 -15.86 47.69 4.38
N ALA A 35 -14.94 48.64 4.15
CA ALA A 35 -15.11 50.04 4.52
C ALA A 35 -16.14 50.75 3.63
N ASP A 36 -16.26 50.38 2.35
CA ASP A 36 -17.25 50.96 1.44
C ASP A 36 -18.65 50.46 1.78
N LEU A 37 -18.78 49.17 2.13
CA LEU A 37 -20.05 48.62 2.60
C LEU A 37 -20.51 49.25 3.92
N GLU A 38 -19.57 49.64 4.78
CA GLU A 38 -19.88 50.37 6.01
C GLU A 38 -20.40 51.79 5.70
N LYS A 39 -19.82 52.49 4.72
CA LYS A 39 -20.33 53.80 4.24
C LYS A 39 -21.71 53.71 3.61
N LEU A 40 -22.07 52.57 3.01
CA LEU A 40 -23.42 52.28 2.52
C LEU A 40 -24.42 51.96 3.64
N GLY A 41 -24.00 52.02 4.91
CA GLY A 41 -24.85 51.75 6.07
C GLY A 41 -25.14 50.27 6.30
N MET A 42 -24.31 49.36 5.76
CA MET A 42 -24.52 47.93 5.93
C MET A 42 -24.07 47.42 7.30
N LEU A 43 -24.97 46.69 7.96
CA LEU A 43 -24.68 46.03 9.23
C LEU A 43 -23.59 44.97 9.07
N LEU A 44 -22.76 44.76 10.09
CA LEU A 44 -21.62 43.86 10.07
C LEU A 44 -21.97 42.44 9.58
N GLY A 45 -23.10 41.88 10.03
CA GLY A 45 -23.57 40.56 9.58
C GLY A 45 -23.94 40.52 8.10
N HIS A 46 -24.49 41.61 7.58
CA HIS A 46 -24.86 41.74 6.16
C HIS A 46 -23.62 41.95 5.29
N ARG A 47 -22.62 42.69 5.77
CA ARG A 47 -21.30 42.83 5.11
C ARG A 47 -20.61 41.49 4.93
N LYS A 48 -20.56 40.66 5.97
CA LYS A 48 -19.99 39.29 5.89
C LYS A 48 -20.74 38.41 4.88
N ARG A 49 -22.08 38.45 4.88
CA ARG A 49 -22.90 37.69 3.94
C ARG A 49 -22.69 38.17 2.49
N PHE A 50 -22.64 39.48 2.28
CA PHE A 50 -22.38 40.10 0.99
C PHE A 50 -21.02 39.69 0.44
N ARG A 51 -19.93 39.85 1.22
CA ARG A 51 -18.58 39.48 0.78
C ARG A 51 -18.46 38.00 0.42
N LYS A 52 -19.09 37.11 1.18
CA LYS A 52 -19.15 35.67 0.84
C LYS A 52 -19.83 35.43 -0.51
N ALA A 53 -20.87 36.20 -0.84
CA ALA A 53 -21.58 36.07 -2.11
C ALA A 53 -20.81 36.69 -3.28
N VAL A 54 -20.07 37.78 -3.06
CA VAL A 54 -19.21 38.43 -4.08
C VAL A 54 -18.03 37.55 -4.49
N VAL A 55 -17.42 36.81 -3.56
CA VAL A 55 -16.34 35.85 -3.89
C VAL A 55 -16.80 34.78 -4.89
N GLY A 56 -18.10 34.48 -4.96
CA GLY A 56 -18.68 33.57 -5.95
C GLY A 56 -18.96 34.17 -7.33
N LEU A 57 -18.69 35.47 -7.54
CA LEU A 57 -19.05 36.21 -8.76
C LEU A 57 -17.85 36.71 -9.59
N ALA A 58 -16.62 36.56 -9.10
CA ALA A 58 -15.43 37.01 -9.83
C ALA A 58 -15.24 36.16 -11.10
N PRO A 59 -15.18 36.77 -12.30
CA PRO A 59 -14.93 36.04 -13.54
C PRO A 59 -13.47 35.59 -13.62
N SER A 60 -13.26 34.33 -13.98
CA SER A 60 -11.95 33.75 -14.30
C SER A 60 -11.37 34.41 -15.56
N SER A 61 -10.46 35.35 -15.40
CA SER A 61 -9.68 35.90 -16.52
C SER A 61 -8.60 34.89 -16.95
N SER A 62 -8.83 34.26 -18.08
CA SER A 62 -7.90 33.39 -18.79
C SER A 62 -6.84 34.21 -19.56
N HIS A 63 -5.56 34.03 -19.23
CA HIS A 63 -4.47 33.90 -20.22
C HIS A 63 -3.24 33.24 -19.56
N PRO A 64 -2.42 32.50 -20.35
CA PRO A 64 -1.51 31.47 -19.86
C PRO A 64 -0.10 32.04 -19.66
N ASP A 65 0.44 31.90 -18.46
CA ASP A 65 1.88 31.79 -18.27
C ASP A 65 2.15 30.84 -17.12
N ALA A 66 2.71 29.69 -17.48
CA ALA A 66 3.08 28.64 -16.54
C ALA A 66 4.21 29.15 -15.65
N SER A 67 3.89 29.43 -14.39
CA SER A 67 4.89 29.64 -13.35
C SER A 67 4.51 28.86 -12.10
N THR A 68 5.54 28.51 -11.36
CA THR A 68 5.70 27.61 -10.21
C THR A 68 4.65 27.69 -9.08
N ASP A 69 3.73 28.66 -9.13
CA ASP A 69 2.64 28.81 -8.16
C ASP A 69 1.47 27.84 -8.40
N ASP A 70 1.34 27.25 -9.59
CA ASP A 70 0.23 26.33 -9.90
C ASP A 70 0.36 24.97 -9.17
N ILE A 71 1.60 24.54 -8.87
CA ILE A 71 1.87 23.33 -8.06
C ILE A 71 1.50 23.59 -6.59
N ALA A 72 1.75 24.82 -6.09
CA ALA A 72 1.39 25.22 -4.74
C ALA A 72 -0.13 25.44 -4.59
N ALA A 73 -0.79 26.02 -5.58
CA ALA A 73 -2.23 26.26 -5.59
C ALA A 73 -3.04 24.95 -5.71
N GLN A 74 -2.61 24.00 -6.53
CA GLN A 74 -3.23 22.66 -6.60
C GLN A 74 -3.01 21.81 -5.33
N SER A 75 -2.03 22.17 -4.50
CA SER A 75 -1.79 21.55 -3.19
C SER A 75 -2.60 22.19 -2.05
N ARG A 76 -3.07 23.43 -2.23
CA ARG A 76 -3.82 24.23 -1.23
C ARG A 76 -5.32 23.93 -1.15
N THR A 77 -5.92 23.31 -2.18
CA THR A 77 -7.37 22.97 -2.20
C THR A 77 -7.68 21.50 -1.96
N ARG A 78 -6.67 20.67 -1.63
CA ARG A 78 -6.88 19.27 -1.29
C ARG A 78 -7.17 19.15 0.20
N GLU A 79 -8.44 19.28 0.59
CA GLU A 79 -8.95 18.76 1.86
C GLU A 79 -8.80 17.22 1.85
N LEU A 80 -7.59 16.73 2.11
CA LEU A 80 -7.35 15.31 2.33
C LEU A 80 -7.81 15.00 3.75
N SER A 81 -8.99 14.40 3.86
CA SER A 81 -9.48 13.82 5.12
C SER A 81 -8.41 12.90 5.70
N ALA A 82 -8.23 12.93 7.02
CA ALA A 82 -7.22 12.13 7.68
C ALA A 82 -7.33 10.64 7.32
N GLU A 83 -6.21 9.97 7.06
CA GLU A 83 -6.17 8.58 6.59
C GLU A 83 -5.01 7.78 7.18
N ARG A 84 -5.18 6.45 7.23
CA ARG A 84 -4.12 5.51 7.59
C ARG A 84 -3.29 5.18 6.36
N ARG A 85 -1.97 5.24 6.50
CA ARG A 85 -1.04 4.84 5.45
C ARG A 85 0.30 4.39 6.01
N GLN A 86 0.98 3.57 5.25
CA GLN A 86 2.40 3.31 5.48
C GLN A 86 3.23 4.47 4.94
N LEU A 87 4.16 4.96 5.75
CA LEU A 87 4.98 6.11 5.42
C LEU A 87 6.42 5.85 5.85
N THR A 88 7.38 6.34 5.07
CA THR A 88 8.79 6.39 5.49
C THR A 88 9.12 7.82 5.90
N VAL A 89 9.48 7.99 7.17
CA VAL A 89 9.82 9.29 7.77
C VAL A 89 11.33 9.39 7.86
N MET A 90 11.88 10.49 7.36
CA MET A 90 13.27 10.87 7.53
C MET A 90 13.35 12.11 8.42
N PHE A 91 14.23 12.08 9.40
CA PHE A 91 14.61 13.22 10.22
C PHE A 91 16.05 13.59 9.90
N VAL A 92 16.27 14.83 9.49
CA VAL A 92 17.59 15.39 9.15
C VAL A 92 17.91 16.47 10.18
N ASP A 93 19.08 16.44 10.78
CA ASP A 93 19.48 17.38 11.84
C ASP A 93 20.89 17.92 11.59
N LEU A 94 21.11 19.21 11.85
CA LEU A 94 22.39 19.85 11.66
C LEU A 94 23.29 19.68 12.91
N VAL A 95 24.45 19.05 12.74
CA VAL A 95 25.36 18.77 13.85
C VAL A 95 25.96 20.07 14.39
N GLY A 96 25.79 20.29 15.70
CA GLY A 96 26.45 21.40 16.39
C GLY A 96 25.79 22.76 16.18
N SER A 97 24.55 22.80 15.72
CA SER A 97 23.75 24.03 15.55
C SER A 97 23.72 24.94 16.78
N THR A 98 23.62 24.37 17.99
CA THR A 98 23.64 25.14 19.24
C THR A 98 24.98 25.82 19.47
N ALA A 99 26.08 25.14 19.15
CA ALA A 99 27.42 25.73 19.25
C ALA A 99 27.62 26.85 18.22
N LEU A 100 27.09 26.68 16.99
CA LEU A 100 27.05 27.74 15.98
C LEU A 100 26.24 28.95 16.49
N ALA A 101 25.06 28.71 17.06
CA ALA A 101 24.21 29.76 17.62
C ALA A 101 24.82 30.54 18.80
N THR A 102 25.81 29.94 19.48
CA THR A 102 26.53 30.61 20.58
C THR A 102 27.69 31.46 20.07
N ARG A 103 28.21 31.15 18.87
CA ARG A 103 29.42 31.77 18.29
C ARG A 103 29.12 32.83 17.23
N LEU A 104 28.02 32.65 16.48
CA LEU A 104 27.65 33.49 15.34
C LEU A 104 26.58 34.51 15.71
N ASP A 105 26.53 35.61 14.96
CA ASP A 105 25.42 36.55 15.04
C ASP A 105 24.12 35.87 14.58
N PRO A 106 22.95 36.18 15.18
CA PRO A 106 21.66 35.62 14.76
C PRO A 106 21.33 35.82 13.27
N GLU A 107 21.79 36.90 12.64
CA GLU A 107 21.58 37.13 11.20
C GLU A 107 22.40 36.15 10.35
N ASP A 108 23.68 35.98 10.66
CA ASP A 108 24.57 35.01 9.99
C ASP A 108 24.05 33.57 10.17
N LEU A 109 23.62 33.21 11.38
CA LEU A 109 23.05 31.89 11.67
C LEU A 109 21.79 31.64 10.84
N ARG A 110 20.94 32.66 10.68
CA ARG A 110 19.71 32.56 9.88
C ARG A 110 20.02 32.34 8.40
N GLU A 111 21.06 32.96 7.86
CA GLU A 111 21.48 32.73 6.48
C GLU A 111 21.98 31.30 6.27
N ILE A 112 22.83 30.79 7.17
CA ILE A 112 23.35 29.42 7.14
C ILE A 112 22.21 28.39 7.23
N ILE A 113 21.31 28.54 8.20
CA ILE A 113 20.14 27.65 8.35
C ILE A 113 19.24 27.74 7.11
N GLY A 114 19.09 28.93 6.53
CA GLY A 114 18.34 29.13 5.30
C GLY A 114 18.95 28.41 4.09
N ALA A 115 20.27 28.47 3.94
CA ALA A 115 21.00 27.76 2.89
C ALA A 115 20.90 26.24 3.06
N TYR A 116 21.07 25.75 4.29
CA TYR A 116 20.86 24.35 4.64
C TYR A 116 19.43 23.88 4.32
N HIS A 117 18.39 24.61 4.74
CA HIS A 117 17.01 24.26 4.45
C HIS A 117 16.69 24.20 2.96
N ARG A 118 17.22 25.14 2.16
CA ARG A 118 17.08 25.11 0.69
C ARG A 118 17.75 23.88 0.10
N CYS A 119 18.99 23.60 0.50
CA CYS A 119 19.72 22.41 0.06
C CYS A 119 18.95 21.11 0.36
N VAL A 120 18.40 20.99 1.56
CA VAL A 120 17.56 19.84 1.95
C VAL A 120 16.30 19.77 1.10
N ALA A 121 15.57 20.88 0.94
CA ALA A 121 14.33 20.93 0.19
C ALA A 121 14.52 20.56 -1.29
N ASP A 122 15.54 21.12 -1.94
CA ASP A 122 15.85 20.87 -3.36
C ASP A 122 16.22 19.40 -3.58
N THR A 123 17.07 18.84 -2.70
CA THR A 123 17.48 17.43 -2.77
C THR A 123 16.28 16.51 -2.54
N VAL A 124 15.46 16.78 -1.51
CA VAL A 124 14.27 15.98 -1.20
C VAL A 124 13.25 16.01 -2.33
N ALA A 125 13.00 17.19 -2.92
CA ALA A 125 12.04 17.37 -4.00
C ALA A 125 12.45 16.57 -5.25
N HIS A 126 13.76 16.52 -5.57
CA HIS A 126 14.28 15.77 -6.72
C HIS A 126 13.95 14.27 -6.67
N PHE A 127 13.95 13.68 -5.47
CA PHE A 127 13.60 12.27 -5.27
C PHE A 127 12.10 12.06 -4.96
N GLY A 128 11.31 13.14 -4.96
CA GLY A 128 9.86 13.14 -4.68
C GLY A 128 9.51 12.81 -3.23
N GLY A 129 10.37 13.21 -2.29
CA GLY A 129 9.98 13.32 -0.88
C GLY A 129 9.22 14.63 -0.61
N PHE A 130 8.51 14.68 0.51
CA PHE A 130 7.72 15.84 0.95
C PHE A 130 8.31 16.40 2.24
N VAL A 131 8.83 17.63 2.19
CA VAL A 131 9.27 18.34 3.41
C VAL A 131 8.04 18.72 4.21
N ALA A 132 7.88 18.09 5.37
CA ALA A 132 6.70 18.22 6.21
C ALA A 132 6.80 19.39 7.18
N LYS A 133 7.98 19.56 7.80
CA LYS A 133 8.20 20.58 8.82
C LYS A 133 9.67 20.94 8.94
N HIS A 134 9.93 22.23 9.17
CA HIS A 134 11.20 22.75 9.67
C HIS A 134 11.10 22.94 11.19
N MET A 135 12.07 22.43 11.93
CA MET A 135 12.10 22.41 13.39
C MET A 135 13.42 23.02 13.87
N GLY A 136 13.58 24.35 13.69
CA GLY A 136 14.85 25.01 13.95
C GLY A 136 15.89 24.60 12.92
N ASP A 137 16.81 23.74 13.35
CA ASP A 137 17.89 23.12 12.58
C ASP A 137 17.58 21.69 12.10
N GLY A 138 16.45 21.13 12.56
CA GLY A 138 15.91 19.85 12.12
C GLY A 138 14.93 19.99 10.95
N VAL A 139 14.92 19.02 10.04
CA VAL A 139 13.95 18.91 8.94
C VAL A 139 13.29 17.54 8.97
N LEU A 140 11.96 17.54 8.95
CA LEU A 140 11.14 16.34 8.90
C LEU A 140 10.63 16.13 7.47
N VAL A 141 10.88 14.94 6.92
CA VAL A 141 10.57 14.60 5.52
C VAL A 141 9.77 13.30 5.45
N TYR A 142 8.76 13.28 4.58
CA TYR A 142 7.90 12.13 4.34
C TYR A 142 8.10 11.56 2.93
N PHE A 143 8.24 10.25 2.82
CA PHE A 143 8.26 9.50 1.57
C PHE A 143 7.05 8.58 1.48
N GLY A 144 6.47 8.46 0.27
CA GLY A 144 5.16 7.83 0.08
C GLY A 144 3.96 8.75 0.42
N TYR A 145 4.20 10.06 0.45
CA TYR A 145 3.21 11.11 0.67
C TYR A 145 3.48 12.29 -0.28
N PRO A 146 2.45 12.95 -0.85
CA PRO A 146 1.01 12.68 -0.71
C PRO A 146 0.53 11.43 -1.48
N GLN A 147 1.32 10.93 -2.42
CA GLN A 147 1.05 9.70 -3.19
C GLN A 147 1.93 8.56 -2.68
N ALA A 148 1.33 7.38 -2.47
CA ALA A 148 2.06 6.17 -2.13
C ALA A 148 3.04 5.76 -3.25
N ARG A 149 4.18 5.20 -2.87
CA ARG A 149 5.21 4.69 -3.79
C ARG A 149 5.78 3.37 -3.29
N GLU A 150 5.95 2.41 -4.21
CA GLU A 150 6.50 1.07 -3.93
C GLU A 150 7.94 1.13 -3.36
N ASN A 151 8.72 2.14 -3.77
CA ASN A 151 10.12 2.31 -3.40
C ASN A 151 10.33 3.48 -2.41
N ALA A 152 9.31 3.87 -1.64
CA ALA A 152 9.42 5.00 -0.70
C ALA A 152 10.57 4.84 0.32
N ALA A 153 10.80 3.61 0.82
CA ALA A 153 11.90 3.32 1.74
C ALA A 153 13.27 3.46 1.06
N GLU A 154 13.41 2.93 -0.16
CA GLU A 154 14.62 3.07 -0.98
C GLU A 154 14.93 4.54 -1.27
N GLN A 155 13.91 5.32 -1.68
CA GLN A 155 14.04 6.75 -1.96
C GLN A 155 14.53 7.52 -0.74
N ALA A 156 13.98 7.23 0.44
CA ALA A 156 14.41 7.87 1.68
C ALA A 156 15.90 7.64 1.96
N VAL A 157 16.38 6.41 1.76
CA VAL A 157 17.79 6.06 1.99
C VAL A 157 18.71 6.73 0.96
N ARG A 158 18.35 6.72 -0.33
CA ARG A 158 19.12 7.42 -1.39
C ARG A 158 19.22 8.92 -1.11
N VAL A 159 18.11 9.54 -0.72
CA VAL A 159 18.09 10.96 -0.32
C VAL A 159 18.98 11.19 0.89
N GLY A 160 18.93 10.31 1.90
CA GLY A 160 19.80 10.42 3.07
C GLY A 160 21.28 10.48 2.67
N LEU A 161 21.73 9.57 1.80
CA LEU A 161 23.12 9.58 1.31
C LEU A 161 23.42 10.82 0.46
N ALA A 162 22.52 11.21 -0.44
CA ALA A 162 22.69 12.40 -1.28
C ALA A 162 22.75 13.70 -0.45
N LEU A 163 21.98 13.79 0.63
CA LEU A 163 21.96 14.95 1.54
C LEU A 163 23.29 15.12 2.28
N VAL A 164 23.89 14.03 2.74
CA VAL A 164 25.23 14.08 3.38
C VAL A 164 26.24 14.72 2.43
N ASP A 165 26.22 14.32 1.15
CA ASP A 165 27.12 14.88 0.14
C ASP A 165 26.78 16.33 -0.24
N ALA A 166 25.49 16.64 -0.41
CA ALA A 166 25.04 17.96 -0.83
C ALA A 166 25.33 19.03 0.24
N VAL A 167 25.04 18.73 1.52
CA VAL A 167 25.28 19.66 2.63
C VAL A 167 26.78 19.88 2.85
N ARG A 168 27.60 18.83 2.72
CA ARG A 168 29.06 18.95 2.81
C ARG A 168 29.67 19.88 1.74
N ARG A 169 29.01 20.04 0.60
CA ARG A 169 29.47 20.89 -0.53
C ARG A 169 28.96 22.33 -0.46
N LEU A 170 28.16 22.70 0.53
CA LEU A 170 27.69 24.08 0.67
C LEU A 170 28.88 25.02 0.90
N PRO A 171 28.93 26.18 0.22
CA PRO A 171 30.04 27.12 0.28
C PRO A 171 29.97 27.99 1.55
N GLU A 172 29.88 27.35 2.71
CA GLU A 172 29.81 28.01 4.01
C GLU A 172 31.20 28.16 4.65
N PRO A 173 31.41 29.15 5.55
CA PRO A 173 32.71 29.40 6.17
C PRO A 173 33.25 28.22 6.98
N GLU A 174 32.35 27.43 7.56
CA GLU A 174 32.66 26.20 8.29
C GLU A 174 31.91 25.01 7.65
N PRO A 175 32.54 23.82 7.56
CA PRO A 175 31.90 22.65 6.95
C PRO A 175 30.71 22.17 7.79
N LEU A 176 29.52 22.24 7.19
CA LEU A 176 28.29 21.73 7.78
C LEU A 176 28.25 20.20 7.72
N ARG A 177 27.68 19.58 8.76
CA ARG A 177 27.52 18.13 8.88
C ARG A 177 26.12 17.79 9.35
N VAL A 178 25.58 16.66 8.91
CA VAL A 178 24.20 16.26 9.22
C VAL A 178 24.13 14.89 9.85
N ARG A 179 23.05 14.64 10.60
CA ARG A 179 22.68 13.32 11.13
C ARG A 179 21.31 12.97 10.59
N ILE A 180 21.16 11.76 10.08
CA ILE A 180 19.93 11.34 9.40
C ILE A 180 19.41 10.05 10.01
N GLY A 181 18.14 10.06 10.41
CA GLY A 181 17.40 8.90 10.91
C GLY A 181 16.19 8.60 10.05
N ILE A 182 16.01 7.34 9.64
CA ILE A 182 14.93 6.93 8.74
C ILE A 182 14.15 5.76 9.35
N GLY A 183 12.85 5.96 9.55
CA GLY A 183 11.94 4.93 10.02
C GLY A 183 10.77 4.73 9.05
N THR A 184 10.34 3.48 8.85
CA THR A 184 9.14 3.14 8.08
C THR A 184 8.11 2.51 9.01
N GLY A 185 6.83 2.83 8.83
CA GLY A 185 5.74 2.22 9.60
C GLY A 185 4.35 2.77 9.25
N GLN A 186 3.31 2.20 9.87
CA GLN A 186 1.92 2.66 9.72
C GLN A 186 1.67 3.92 10.53
N VAL A 187 1.09 4.93 9.89
CA VAL A 187 0.80 6.23 10.51
C VAL A 187 -0.59 6.73 10.09
N VAL A 188 -1.12 7.67 10.86
CA VAL A 188 -2.28 8.47 10.48
C VAL A 188 -1.77 9.83 10.01
N VAL A 189 -2.15 10.23 8.79
CA VAL A 189 -1.82 11.55 8.24
C VAL A 189 -3.09 12.35 8.11
N GLY A 190 -3.09 13.60 8.60
CA GLY A 190 -4.22 14.51 8.46
C GLY A 190 -3.91 15.90 9.00
N ASP A 191 -4.81 16.85 8.74
CA ASP A 191 -4.70 18.20 9.31
C ASP A 191 -5.00 18.12 10.81
N LEU A 192 -3.94 18.06 11.61
CA LEU A 192 -4.05 18.24 13.06
C LEU A 192 -4.22 19.74 13.30
N ILE A 193 -5.41 20.13 13.75
CA ILE A 193 -5.67 21.49 14.24
C ILE A 193 -4.92 21.64 15.56
N THR A 194 -3.62 21.93 15.51
CA THR A 194 -2.93 22.57 16.62
C THR A 194 -3.30 24.05 16.59
N ALA A 195 -3.92 24.54 17.66
CA ALA A 195 -4.23 25.95 17.81
C ALA A 195 -2.92 26.76 17.84
N GLY A 196 -2.57 27.35 16.70
CA GLY A 196 -1.37 28.15 16.52
C GLY A 196 -0.88 28.07 15.07
N GLU A 197 -0.81 29.24 14.42
CA GLU A 197 -0.36 29.55 13.06
C GLU A 197 0.41 28.45 12.28
N GLY A 198 -0.22 27.98 11.20
CA GLY A 198 0.36 27.06 10.21
C GLY A 198 -0.52 25.84 10.02
N HIS A 199 -1.03 25.59 8.81
CA HIS A 199 -1.65 24.31 8.47
C HIS A 199 -0.55 23.23 8.43
N GLU A 200 -0.10 22.78 9.60
CA GLU A 200 0.90 21.73 9.71
C GLU A 200 0.22 20.37 9.51
N ARG A 201 0.56 19.69 8.42
CA ARG A 201 0.11 18.32 8.14
C ARG A 201 0.82 17.35 9.08
N GLY A 202 0.24 17.17 10.25
CA GLY A 202 0.76 16.30 11.29
C GLY A 202 0.65 14.81 10.92
N VAL A 203 1.67 14.06 11.30
CA VAL A 203 1.68 12.60 11.23
C VAL A 203 1.64 12.07 12.66
N VAL A 204 0.64 11.25 12.96
CA VAL A 204 0.49 10.58 14.26
C VAL A 204 0.80 9.10 14.10
N GLY A 205 1.77 8.62 14.87
CA GLY A 205 2.20 7.23 14.90
C GLY A 205 3.55 7.09 15.60
N GLU A 206 4.03 5.86 15.71
CA GLU A 206 5.34 5.57 16.31
C GLU A 206 6.49 5.93 15.36
N THR A 207 6.25 5.93 14.04
CA THR A 207 7.28 6.13 13.00
C THR A 207 8.04 7.46 13.09
N PRO A 208 7.41 8.64 13.27
CA PRO A 208 8.16 9.89 13.42
C PRO A 208 9.05 9.90 14.66
N ASN A 209 8.57 9.31 15.76
CA ASN A 209 9.36 9.18 16.98
C ASN A 209 10.54 8.23 16.76
N LEU A 210 10.33 7.11 16.07
CA LEU A 210 11.40 6.18 15.69
C LEU A 210 12.47 6.89 14.84
N ALA A 211 12.09 7.61 13.79
CA ALA A 211 13.02 8.33 12.91
C ALA A 211 13.86 9.35 13.69
N ALA A 212 13.25 10.13 14.58
CA ALA A 212 13.97 11.07 15.44
C ALA A 212 14.96 10.36 16.39
N ARG A 213 14.61 9.18 16.91
CA ARG A 213 15.52 8.40 17.76
C ARG A 213 16.68 7.79 16.98
N LEU A 214 16.43 7.30 15.77
CA LEU A 214 17.47 6.81 14.88
C LEU A 214 18.43 7.92 14.47
N GLN A 215 17.94 9.14 14.25
CA GLN A 215 18.77 10.31 13.96
C GLN A 215 19.68 10.64 15.15
N ALA A 216 19.16 10.58 16.37
CA ALA A 216 19.96 10.83 17.57
C ALA A 216 21.07 9.79 17.80
N LEU A 217 20.92 8.57 17.24
CA LEU A 217 21.93 7.51 17.26
C LEU A 217 22.97 7.67 16.12
N ALA A 218 22.70 8.50 15.12
CA ALA A 218 23.60 8.67 13.98
C ALA A 218 24.83 9.51 14.38
N GLU A 219 26.01 9.02 14.01
CA GLU A 219 27.23 9.83 14.02
C GLU A 219 27.15 10.96 12.97
N PRO A 220 27.96 12.04 13.09
CA PRO A 220 28.02 13.08 12.06
C PRO A 220 28.29 12.49 10.66
N ASP A 221 27.51 12.94 9.68
CA ASP A 221 27.49 12.47 8.28
C ASP A 221 27.07 10.99 8.11
N ALA A 222 26.34 10.44 9.08
CA ALA A 222 25.79 9.08 8.99
C ALA A 222 24.27 9.07 8.75
N VAL A 223 23.83 8.04 8.02
CA VAL A 223 22.42 7.69 7.82
C VAL A 223 22.13 6.41 8.59
N VAL A 224 21.17 6.45 9.52
CA VAL A 224 20.74 5.31 10.33
C VAL A 224 19.29 4.95 10.02
N ILE A 225 19.03 3.67 9.76
CA ILE A 225 17.72 3.14 9.39
C ILE A 225 17.19 2.16 10.44
N GLY A 226 15.87 2.08 10.56
CA GLY A 226 15.20 1.10 11.41
C GLY A 226 15.08 -0.29 10.77
N PRO A 227 14.68 -1.32 11.55
CA PRO A 227 14.62 -2.70 11.08
C PRO A 227 13.61 -2.91 9.94
N GLN A 228 12.43 -2.29 10.03
CA GLN A 228 11.42 -2.37 8.97
C GLN A 228 11.92 -1.72 7.66
N THR A 229 12.65 -0.61 7.75
CA THR A 229 13.26 0.02 6.58
C THR A 229 14.32 -0.91 5.97
N ARG A 230 15.20 -1.52 6.79
CA ARG A 230 16.22 -2.50 6.36
C ARG A 230 15.62 -3.72 5.65
N GLN A 231 14.47 -4.22 6.12
CA GLN A 231 13.75 -5.32 5.48
C GLN A 231 13.24 -4.91 4.09
N LEU A 232 12.66 -3.71 3.97
CA LEU A 232 12.10 -3.22 2.71
C LEU A 232 13.15 -2.88 1.65
N VAL A 233 14.35 -2.45 2.05
CA VAL A 233 15.43 -2.10 1.10
C VAL A 233 16.38 -3.26 0.78
N GLY A 234 16.26 -4.41 1.45
CA GLY A 234 17.09 -5.59 1.18
C GLY A 234 18.59 -5.27 1.12
N ASP A 235 19.30 -5.83 0.15
CA ASP A 235 20.75 -5.64 -0.05
C ASP A 235 21.07 -4.56 -1.11
N LEU A 236 20.14 -3.60 -1.30
CA LEU A 236 20.36 -2.45 -2.20
C LEU A 236 21.47 -1.51 -1.71
N PHE A 237 21.80 -1.58 -0.42
CA PHE A 237 22.85 -0.77 0.20
C PHE A 237 23.77 -1.67 1.03
N GLU A 238 24.97 -1.16 1.32
CA GLU A 238 25.85 -1.76 2.31
C GLU A 238 25.54 -1.20 3.69
N TYR A 239 25.51 -2.09 4.68
CA TYR A 239 25.11 -1.75 6.05
C TYR A 239 26.18 -2.12 7.06
N ARG A 240 26.27 -1.30 8.11
CA ARG A 240 26.93 -1.66 9.36
C ARG A 240 25.87 -1.87 10.42
N ASP A 241 25.83 -3.07 10.99
CA ASP A 241 24.96 -3.40 12.13
C ASP A 241 25.43 -2.64 13.38
N LEU A 242 24.50 -1.97 14.06
CA LEU A 242 24.76 -1.22 15.30
C LEU A 242 24.34 -1.99 16.55
N GLY A 243 23.83 -3.22 16.41
CA GLY A 243 23.38 -4.09 17.51
C GLY A 243 22.02 -3.69 18.09
N ALA A 244 21.58 -4.39 19.13
CA ALA A 244 20.34 -4.07 19.85
C ALA A 244 20.56 -2.83 20.74
N VAL A 245 19.71 -1.81 20.59
CA VAL A 245 19.78 -0.55 21.33
C VAL A 245 18.45 -0.29 22.03
N GLU A 246 18.49 -0.05 23.34
CA GLU A 246 17.32 0.43 24.08
C GLU A 246 17.05 1.90 23.75
N VAL A 247 15.82 2.19 23.32
CA VAL A 247 15.42 3.53 22.91
C VAL A 247 14.21 3.98 23.71
N LYS A 248 14.28 5.19 24.27
CA LYS A 248 13.21 5.77 25.08
C LYS A 248 11.88 5.79 24.33
N GLY A 249 10.86 5.17 24.92
CA GLY A 249 9.50 5.12 24.39
C GLY A 249 9.16 3.84 23.63
N PHE A 250 10.12 2.93 23.47
CA PHE A 250 9.90 1.60 22.90
C PHE A 250 10.09 0.53 23.99
N PRO A 251 9.16 -0.43 24.13
CA PRO A 251 9.22 -1.45 25.19
C PRO A 251 10.29 -2.52 24.91
N GLU A 252 10.68 -2.70 23.66
CA GLU A 252 11.67 -3.68 23.22
C GLU A 252 12.89 -2.97 22.60
N PRO A 253 14.11 -3.52 22.76
CA PRO A 253 15.30 -3.01 22.07
C PRO A 253 15.11 -3.03 20.54
N ILE A 254 15.54 -1.97 19.88
CA ILE A 254 15.51 -1.90 18.41
C ILE A 254 16.88 -2.27 17.83
N HIS A 255 16.89 -2.82 16.62
CA HIS A 255 18.11 -3.15 15.87
C HIS A 255 18.33 -2.15 14.71
N PRO A 256 19.03 -1.02 14.94
CA PRO A 256 19.36 -0.06 13.89
C PRO A 256 20.54 -0.47 13.03
N TYR A 257 20.56 0.05 11.80
CA TYR A 257 21.64 -0.17 10.83
C TYR A 257 22.14 1.17 10.29
N GLN A 258 23.45 1.36 10.24
CA GLN A 258 24.05 2.47 9.50
C GLN A 258 24.16 2.11 8.03
N VAL A 259 23.66 2.97 7.14
CA VAL A 259 23.83 2.84 5.70
C VAL A 259 25.18 3.45 5.33
N VAL A 260 26.05 2.65 4.72
CA VAL A 260 27.41 3.07 4.35
C VAL A 260 27.44 3.67 2.95
N ARG A 261 26.89 2.95 1.97
CA ARG A 261 26.85 3.34 0.56
C ARG A 261 25.84 2.51 -0.21
N GLU A 262 25.58 2.88 -1.45
CA GLU A 262 24.85 2.02 -2.39
C GLU A 262 25.65 0.75 -2.69
N SER A 263 24.94 -0.37 -2.76
CA SER A 263 25.53 -1.67 -3.05
C SER A 263 25.89 -1.78 -4.53
N ALA A 264 26.93 -2.54 -4.85
CA ALA A 264 27.32 -2.83 -6.24
C ALA A 264 26.43 -3.90 -6.91
N VAL A 265 25.37 -4.35 -6.25
CA VAL A 265 24.47 -5.40 -6.77
C VAL A 265 23.86 -4.95 -8.10
N GLU A 266 23.98 -5.81 -9.10
CA GLU A 266 23.65 -5.47 -10.49
C GLU A 266 22.17 -5.21 -10.74
N SER A 267 21.27 -5.75 -9.90
CA SER A 267 19.81 -5.70 -10.07
C SER A 267 19.07 -5.43 -8.76
N ARG A 268 18.04 -4.58 -8.84
CA ARG A 268 17.07 -4.40 -7.74
C ARG A 268 16.41 -5.72 -7.33
N PHE A 269 16.12 -6.59 -8.28
CA PHE A 269 15.49 -7.88 -8.01
C PHE A 269 16.41 -8.79 -7.17
N GLU A 270 17.68 -8.91 -7.57
CA GLU A 270 18.69 -9.69 -6.86
C GLU A 270 18.94 -9.14 -5.45
N ALA A 271 19.02 -7.81 -5.31
CA ALA A 271 19.21 -7.16 -4.03
C ALA A 271 18.05 -7.40 -3.04
N LEU A 272 16.81 -7.49 -3.53
CA LEU A 272 15.63 -7.68 -2.67
C LEU A 272 15.31 -9.15 -2.35
N HIS A 273 15.79 -10.11 -3.15
CA HIS A 273 15.48 -11.55 -2.99
C HIS A 273 16.68 -12.39 -2.54
N GLY A 274 17.85 -11.79 -2.33
CA GLY A 274 19.08 -12.46 -1.87
C GLY A 274 19.66 -13.44 -2.89
N THR A 275 20.62 -14.28 -2.46
CA THR A 275 21.37 -15.22 -3.31
C THR A 275 20.58 -16.42 -3.84
N THR A 276 19.32 -16.62 -3.43
CA THR A 276 18.52 -17.78 -3.85
C THR A 276 17.06 -17.38 -4.09
N PRO A 277 16.74 -16.80 -5.26
CA PRO A 277 15.37 -16.41 -5.58
C PRO A 277 14.45 -17.63 -5.65
N THR A 278 13.19 -17.45 -5.22
CA THR A 278 12.14 -18.47 -5.32
C THR A 278 12.12 -19.07 -6.74
N PRO A 279 12.11 -20.41 -6.91
CA PRO A 279 12.10 -21.03 -8.23
C PRO A 279 10.96 -20.50 -9.11
N LEU A 280 11.23 -20.35 -10.42
CA LEU A 280 10.22 -19.96 -11.39
C LEU A 280 9.16 -21.07 -11.51
N VAL A 281 7.87 -20.72 -11.51
CA VAL A 281 6.74 -21.64 -11.58
C VAL A 281 5.80 -21.23 -12.71
N GLY A 282 5.39 -22.19 -13.55
CA GLY A 282 4.33 -21.99 -14.56
C GLY A 282 4.75 -21.07 -15.71
N ARG A 283 6.01 -21.14 -16.14
CA ARG A 283 6.61 -20.24 -17.14
C ARG A 283 7.50 -20.95 -18.15
N GLU A 284 7.33 -22.25 -18.28
CA GLU A 284 8.18 -23.10 -19.10
C GLU A 284 8.10 -22.67 -20.58
N GLU A 285 6.90 -22.34 -21.07
CA GLU A 285 6.69 -21.89 -22.44
C GLU A 285 7.40 -20.56 -22.75
N GLU A 286 7.31 -19.60 -21.83
CA GLU A 286 7.97 -18.30 -21.95
C GLU A 286 9.49 -18.45 -21.91
N VAL A 287 10.03 -19.27 -21.01
CA VAL A 287 11.47 -19.51 -20.95
C VAL A 287 11.96 -20.19 -22.23
N ASP A 288 11.25 -21.21 -22.70
CA ASP A 288 11.62 -21.92 -23.92
C ASP A 288 11.58 -21.00 -25.14
N LEU A 289 10.63 -20.05 -25.20
CA LEU A 289 10.58 -19.02 -26.22
C LEU A 289 11.82 -18.12 -26.18
N LEU A 290 12.19 -17.61 -25.00
CA LEU A 290 13.39 -16.79 -24.83
C LEU A 290 14.66 -17.54 -25.23
N GLN A 291 14.76 -18.82 -24.85
CA GLN A 291 15.87 -19.67 -25.27
C GLN A 291 15.92 -19.87 -26.78
N ARG A 292 14.77 -20.07 -27.46
CA ARG A 292 14.75 -20.15 -28.93
C ARG A 292 15.24 -18.86 -29.58
N HIS A 293 14.85 -17.70 -29.06
CA HIS A 293 15.34 -16.41 -29.57
C HIS A 293 16.83 -16.21 -29.29
N TRP A 294 17.33 -16.66 -28.13
CA TRP A 294 18.77 -16.69 -27.84
C TRP A 294 19.55 -17.52 -28.85
N HIS A 295 19.08 -18.73 -29.16
CA HIS A 295 19.72 -19.60 -30.15
C HIS A 295 19.78 -18.97 -31.55
N ARG A 296 18.72 -18.27 -31.98
CA ARG A 296 18.71 -17.52 -33.25
C ARG A 296 19.65 -16.32 -33.25
N ALA A 297 19.68 -15.57 -32.15
CA ALA A 297 20.62 -14.47 -31.99
C ALA A 297 22.07 -14.97 -32.09
N LYS A 298 22.42 -16.07 -31.42
CA LYS A 298 23.75 -16.69 -31.54
C LYS A 298 24.13 -17.07 -32.98
N SER A 299 23.16 -17.46 -33.81
CA SER A 299 23.40 -17.79 -35.22
C SER A 299 23.46 -16.57 -36.15
N GLY A 300 23.48 -15.35 -35.59
CA GLY A 300 23.55 -14.09 -36.34
C GLY A 300 22.20 -13.49 -36.73
N GLU A 301 21.08 -14.12 -36.34
CA GLU A 301 19.74 -13.55 -36.51
C GLU A 301 19.31 -12.84 -35.23
N GLY A 302 19.77 -11.61 -35.03
CA GLY A 302 19.43 -10.86 -33.82
C GLY A 302 17.93 -10.69 -33.61
N ARG A 303 17.51 -10.73 -32.34
CA ARG A 303 16.10 -10.71 -31.93
C ARG A 303 15.86 -9.67 -30.85
N VAL A 304 14.68 -9.06 -30.91
CA VAL A 304 14.18 -8.17 -29.86
C VAL A 304 12.95 -8.82 -29.25
N VAL A 305 12.91 -8.93 -27.92
CA VAL A 305 11.73 -9.42 -27.20
C VAL A 305 11.23 -8.33 -26.26
N LEU A 306 9.98 -7.95 -26.46
CA LEU A 306 9.25 -6.98 -25.67
C LEU A 306 8.46 -7.73 -24.59
N LEU A 307 8.94 -7.70 -23.35
CA LEU A 307 8.32 -8.34 -22.20
C LEU A 307 7.38 -7.39 -21.46
N SER A 308 6.08 -7.57 -21.66
CA SER A 308 5.03 -6.78 -21.02
C SER A 308 4.44 -7.53 -19.82
N GLY A 309 4.13 -6.80 -18.75
CA GLY A 309 3.33 -7.35 -17.67
C GLY A 309 3.25 -6.46 -16.44
N GLU A 310 2.29 -6.75 -15.57
CA GLU A 310 2.03 -5.99 -14.34
C GLU A 310 3.23 -6.02 -13.37
N PRO A 311 3.34 -5.06 -12.43
CA PRO A 311 4.33 -5.13 -11.35
C PRO A 311 4.19 -6.45 -10.57
N GLY A 312 5.32 -7.09 -10.25
CA GLY A 312 5.32 -8.34 -9.49
C GLY A 312 4.89 -9.61 -10.26
N ILE A 313 4.56 -9.50 -11.56
CA ILE A 313 4.11 -10.65 -12.38
C ILE A 313 5.22 -11.68 -12.69
N GLY A 314 6.48 -11.35 -12.41
CA GLY A 314 7.63 -12.23 -12.64
C GLY A 314 8.54 -11.85 -13.82
N LYS A 315 8.45 -10.63 -14.39
CA LYS A 315 9.32 -10.17 -15.49
C LYS A 315 10.82 -10.35 -15.20
N SER A 316 11.29 -9.79 -14.08
CA SER A 316 12.70 -9.90 -13.67
C SER A 316 13.10 -11.33 -13.29
N ARG A 317 12.19 -12.13 -12.72
CA ARG A 317 12.49 -13.55 -12.46
C ARG A 317 12.71 -14.32 -13.76
N LEU A 318 11.88 -14.05 -14.78
CA LEU A 318 11.99 -14.69 -16.09
C LEU A 318 13.32 -14.33 -16.79
N THR A 319 13.75 -13.06 -16.74
CA THR A 319 15.05 -12.66 -17.31
C THR A 319 16.22 -13.30 -16.57
N VAL A 320 16.16 -13.38 -15.23
CA VAL A 320 17.16 -14.10 -14.42
C VAL A 320 17.18 -15.60 -14.76
N THR A 321 16.02 -16.25 -14.91
CA THR A 321 15.98 -17.68 -15.28
C THR A 321 16.55 -17.93 -16.68
N LEU A 322 16.35 -17.03 -17.63
CA LEU A 322 17.04 -17.13 -18.93
C LEU A 322 18.56 -17.08 -18.74
N GLN A 323 19.05 -16.13 -17.95
CA GLN A 323 20.49 -16.00 -17.66
C GLN A 323 21.05 -17.26 -16.99
N GLU A 324 20.36 -17.81 -15.99
CA GLU A 324 20.70 -19.08 -15.33
C GLU A 324 20.82 -20.22 -16.35
N ARG A 325 19.89 -20.30 -17.31
CA ARG A 325 19.91 -21.36 -18.33
C ARG A 325 21.04 -21.22 -19.36
N ILE A 326 21.49 -19.99 -19.65
CA ILE A 326 22.56 -19.73 -20.63
C ILE A 326 23.93 -19.47 -19.99
N GLN A 327 24.05 -19.59 -18.66
CA GLN A 327 25.26 -19.22 -17.91
C GLN A 327 26.54 -19.94 -18.36
N ASN A 328 26.40 -21.16 -18.91
CA ASN A 328 27.54 -21.98 -19.37
C ASN A 328 27.94 -21.67 -20.82
N GLU A 329 27.23 -20.76 -21.50
CA GLU A 329 27.53 -20.36 -22.86
C GLU A 329 28.33 -19.05 -22.86
N PRO A 330 29.39 -18.91 -23.67
CA PRO A 330 30.16 -17.68 -23.74
C PRO A 330 29.33 -16.57 -24.38
N HIS A 331 29.10 -15.48 -23.65
CA HIS A 331 28.39 -14.31 -24.15
C HIS A 331 28.75 -13.05 -23.36
N THR A 332 28.54 -11.90 -23.98
CA THR A 332 28.62 -10.59 -23.33
C THR A 332 27.26 -10.20 -22.77
N ARG A 333 27.21 -9.73 -21.53
CA ARG A 333 25.98 -9.25 -20.88
C ARG A 333 26.01 -7.74 -20.72
N LEU A 334 24.98 -7.07 -21.23
CA LEU A 334 24.77 -5.63 -21.05
C LEU A 334 23.42 -5.40 -20.34
N ARG A 335 23.42 -4.70 -19.22
CA ARG A 335 22.20 -4.43 -18.43
C ARG A 335 22.00 -2.92 -18.25
N TYR A 336 20.80 -2.46 -18.55
CA TYR A 336 20.39 -1.07 -18.46
C TYR A 336 19.16 -0.99 -17.56
N PHE A 337 19.19 -0.10 -16.58
CA PHE A 337 18.08 0.10 -15.66
C PHE A 337 17.50 1.49 -15.88
N CYS A 338 16.25 1.54 -16.31
CA CYS A 338 15.51 2.79 -16.37
C CYS A 338 14.98 3.11 -14.97
N SER A 339 15.07 4.37 -14.57
CA SER A 339 14.72 4.81 -13.22
C SER A 339 13.64 5.89 -13.30
N PRO A 340 12.59 5.82 -12.46
CA PRO A 340 11.57 6.87 -12.40
C PRO A 340 12.16 8.24 -12.01
N HIS A 341 13.34 8.25 -11.39
CA HIS A 341 14.03 9.47 -10.94
C HIS A 341 14.80 10.17 -12.04
N HIS A 342 15.26 9.41 -13.03
CA HIS A 342 16.24 9.88 -14.01
C HIS A 342 15.61 9.98 -15.40
N GLN A 343 14.28 10.16 -15.46
CA GLN A 343 13.53 10.34 -16.72
C GLN A 343 13.97 11.61 -17.47
N ASP A 344 14.49 12.61 -16.76
CA ASP A 344 15.00 13.87 -17.34
C ASP A 344 16.54 13.90 -17.42
N SER A 345 17.21 12.81 -17.03
CA SER A 345 18.68 12.71 -17.07
C SER A 345 19.12 12.02 -18.36
N ALA A 346 19.68 12.79 -19.28
CA ALA A 346 20.07 12.30 -20.59
C ALA A 346 21.04 11.09 -20.50
N LEU A 347 20.70 10.01 -21.21
CA LEU A 347 21.54 8.82 -21.35
C LEU A 347 21.86 8.11 -20.02
N HIS A 348 21.04 8.31 -18.97
CA HIS A 348 21.35 7.79 -17.65
C HIS A 348 21.58 6.26 -17.60
N PRO A 349 20.69 5.41 -18.16
CA PRO A 349 20.92 3.97 -18.18
C PRO A 349 22.25 3.57 -18.85
N THR A 350 22.65 4.29 -19.89
CA THR A 350 23.88 4.05 -20.65
C THR A 350 25.12 4.45 -19.84
N ILE A 351 25.10 5.64 -19.23
CA ILE A 351 26.16 6.12 -18.33
C ILE A 351 26.38 5.10 -17.21
N ALA A 352 25.31 4.72 -16.50
CA ALA A 352 25.38 3.76 -15.40
C ALA A 352 25.87 2.36 -15.85
N GLN A 353 25.62 1.97 -17.10
CA GLN A 353 26.15 0.72 -17.64
C GLN A 353 27.64 0.81 -17.95
N LEU A 354 28.12 1.93 -18.53
CA LEU A 354 29.53 2.16 -18.82
C LEU A 354 30.37 2.27 -17.55
N GLU A 355 29.90 3.03 -16.55
CA GLU A 355 30.59 3.16 -15.26
C GLU A 355 30.78 1.79 -14.59
N ARG A 356 29.73 0.94 -14.61
CA ARG A 356 29.79 -0.43 -14.07
C ARG A 356 30.71 -1.33 -14.88
N ALA A 357 30.62 -1.30 -16.21
CA ALA A 357 31.44 -2.13 -17.08
C ALA A 357 32.93 -1.79 -16.96
N ALA A 358 33.26 -0.51 -16.77
CA ALA A 358 34.64 -0.06 -16.55
C ALA A 358 35.10 -0.26 -15.09
N GLY A 359 34.19 -0.61 -14.17
CA GLY A 359 34.48 -0.75 -12.75
C GLY A 359 34.94 0.58 -12.11
N LEU A 360 34.30 1.69 -12.49
CA LEU A 360 34.64 3.01 -11.95
C LEU A 360 34.16 3.12 -10.51
N GLU A 361 35.09 3.41 -9.60
CA GLU A 361 34.77 3.67 -8.20
C GLU A 361 34.67 5.17 -7.93
N ARG A 362 33.85 5.55 -6.95
CA ARG A 362 33.62 6.96 -6.62
C ARG A 362 34.95 7.69 -6.31
N ASP A 363 35.81 7.04 -5.53
CA ASP A 363 37.06 7.59 -5.02
C ASP A 363 38.26 7.37 -5.98
N ASP A 364 38.04 6.77 -7.16
CA ASP A 364 39.10 6.69 -8.16
C ASP A 364 39.50 8.11 -8.63
N PRO A 365 40.81 8.40 -8.72
CA PRO A 365 41.26 9.64 -9.35
C PRO A 365 40.89 9.66 -10.84
N PRO A 366 40.66 10.84 -11.44
CA PRO A 366 40.19 10.95 -12.82
C PRO A 366 41.05 10.20 -13.85
N GLU A 367 42.37 10.25 -13.70
CA GLU A 367 43.33 9.52 -14.54
C GLU A 367 43.07 8.01 -14.53
N ARG A 368 42.83 7.43 -13.34
CA ARG A 368 42.52 6.01 -13.19
C ARG A 368 41.15 5.64 -13.78
N LYS A 369 40.17 6.56 -13.73
CA LYS A 369 38.87 6.36 -14.39
C LYS A 369 39.01 6.34 -15.91
N LEU A 370 39.86 7.21 -16.48
CA LEU A 370 40.17 7.22 -17.91
C LEU A 370 40.90 5.95 -18.34
N ASP A 371 41.88 5.48 -17.57
CA ASP A 371 42.61 4.24 -17.88
C ASP A 371 41.67 3.03 -17.88
N LYS A 372 40.77 2.94 -16.89
CA LYS A 372 39.73 1.90 -16.81
C LYS A 372 38.77 1.97 -18.01
N LEU A 373 38.32 3.17 -18.38
CA LEU A 373 37.46 3.38 -19.54
C LEU A 373 38.18 3.01 -20.86
N ALA A 374 39.42 3.45 -21.04
CA ALA A 374 40.21 3.13 -22.22
C ALA A 374 40.45 1.62 -22.35
N ALA A 375 40.68 0.93 -21.23
CA ALA A 375 40.82 -0.53 -21.20
C ALA A 375 39.52 -1.25 -21.59
N LEU A 376 38.35 -0.76 -21.15
CA LEU A 376 37.05 -1.31 -21.53
C LEU A 376 36.78 -1.13 -23.04
N LEU A 377 37.16 0.03 -23.58
CA LEU A 377 36.84 0.40 -24.95
C LEU A 377 37.81 -0.17 -25.99
N ALA A 378 38.99 -0.65 -25.63
CA ALA A 378 39.98 -1.12 -26.59
C ALA A 378 39.46 -2.31 -27.45
N PRO A 379 39.58 -2.26 -28.80
CA PRO A 379 40.33 -1.31 -29.63
C PRO A 379 39.49 -0.19 -30.28
N ALA A 380 38.70 0.57 -29.52
CA ALA A 380 37.95 1.73 -30.01
C ALA A 380 38.86 2.85 -30.55
N SER A 381 38.32 3.69 -31.42
CA SER A 381 39.04 4.84 -31.95
C SER A 381 39.30 5.89 -30.84
N PRO A 382 40.40 6.67 -30.91
CA PRO A 382 40.64 7.76 -29.95
C PRO A 382 39.53 8.81 -29.91
N GLU A 383 38.81 9.00 -31.03
CA GLU A 383 37.65 9.90 -31.09
C GLU A 383 36.45 9.35 -30.29
N ASP A 384 36.18 8.04 -30.41
CA ASP A 384 35.11 7.39 -29.64
C ASP A 384 35.43 7.40 -28.14
N GLY A 385 36.69 7.16 -27.77
CA GLY A 385 37.16 7.28 -26.39
C GLY A 385 36.95 8.68 -25.81
N ALA A 386 37.22 9.72 -26.60
CA ALA A 386 36.97 11.12 -26.21
C ALA A 386 35.49 11.41 -25.95
N LEU A 387 34.61 10.96 -26.86
CA LEU A 387 33.16 11.16 -26.77
C LEU A 387 32.57 10.48 -25.53
N LEU A 388 33.00 9.24 -25.25
CA LEU A 388 32.52 8.47 -24.09
C LEU A 388 33.10 8.97 -22.77
N ALA A 389 34.36 9.42 -22.74
CA ALA A 389 34.94 10.08 -21.56
C ALA A 389 34.17 11.36 -21.22
N GLU A 390 33.81 12.16 -22.23
CA GLU A 390 33.03 13.38 -22.03
C GLU A 390 31.58 13.09 -21.62
N LEU A 391 30.97 12.01 -22.15
CA LEU A 391 29.65 11.52 -21.70
C LEU A 391 29.65 11.18 -20.19
N LEU A 392 30.77 10.63 -19.69
CA LEU A 392 30.99 10.32 -18.27
C LEU A 392 31.51 11.51 -17.45
N SER A 393 31.59 12.71 -18.04
CA SER A 393 32.13 13.92 -17.40
C SER A 393 33.56 13.74 -16.86
N LEU A 394 34.38 12.91 -17.51
CA LEU A 394 35.78 12.72 -17.16
C LEU A 394 36.66 13.78 -17.86
N PRO A 395 37.66 14.36 -17.18
CA PRO A 395 38.58 15.31 -17.80
C PRO A 395 39.38 14.59 -18.89
N THR A 396 39.35 15.08 -20.12
CA THR A 396 40.02 14.43 -21.27
C THR A 396 41.44 14.95 -21.53
N GLU A 397 41.90 15.95 -20.76
CA GLU A 397 43.18 16.62 -20.94
C GLU A 397 44.35 15.62 -20.89
N GLY A 398 45.11 15.53 -21.99
CA GLY A 398 46.30 14.68 -22.11
C GLY A 398 46.06 13.24 -22.62
N HIS A 399 44.82 12.72 -22.57
CA HIS A 399 44.51 11.36 -23.01
C HIS A 399 43.79 11.30 -24.36
N PHE A 400 42.98 12.30 -24.69
CA PHE A 400 42.19 12.35 -25.93
C PHE A 400 42.26 13.73 -26.61
N PRO A 401 42.15 13.81 -27.94
CA PRO A 401 42.12 15.09 -28.64
C PRO A 401 40.85 15.90 -28.29
N PRO A 402 40.94 17.23 -28.18
CA PRO A 402 39.76 18.06 -27.90
C PRO A 402 38.76 18.00 -29.05
N LEU A 403 37.48 17.77 -28.71
CA LEU A 403 36.39 17.67 -29.68
C LEU A 403 35.78 19.05 -29.97
N GLN A 404 36.09 19.65 -31.12
CA GLN A 404 35.43 20.88 -31.57
C GLN A 404 34.17 20.56 -32.38
N LEU A 405 33.08 20.21 -31.70
CA LEU A 405 31.80 19.84 -32.30
C LEU A 405 30.66 20.69 -31.75
N THR A 406 29.64 20.94 -32.56
CA THR A 406 28.36 21.50 -32.06
C THR A 406 27.66 20.46 -31.16
N PRO A 407 26.84 20.88 -30.19
CA PRO A 407 26.14 19.94 -29.29
C PRO A 407 25.35 18.85 -30.03
N GLN A 408 24.64 19.22 -31.10
CA GLN A 408 23.89 18.28 -31.93
C GLN A 408 24.80 17.26 -32.62
N ARG A 409 25.89 17.73 -33.26
CA ARG A 409 26.84 16.83 -33.95
C ARG A 409 27.57 15.92 -32.98
N LYS A 410 27.84 16.42 -31.77
CA LYS A 410 28.45 15.65 -30.70
C LYS A 410 27.52 14.54 -30.20
N LYS A 411 26.22 14.82 -30.02
CA LYS A 411 25.21 13.80 -29.69
C LYS A 411 25.16 12.70 -30.75
N GLU A 412 25.07 13.06 -32.03
CA GLU A 412 25.08 12.11 -33.16
C GLU A 412 26.33 11.22 -33.13
N LYS A 413 27.53 11.82 -33.00
CA LYS A 413 28.76 11.04 -32.93
C LYS A 413 28.85 10.16 -31.68
N THR A 414 28.30 10.60 -30.55
CA THR A 414 28.23 9.79 -29.33
C THR A 414 27.34 8.57 -29.53
N PHE A 415 26.19 8.73 -30.22
CA PHE A 415 25.33 7.60 -30.56
C PHE A 415 26.04 6.64 -31.52
N ASP A 416 26.71 7.15 -32.54
CA ASP A 416 27.51 6.34 -33.46
C ASP A 416 28.63 5.56 -32.73
N ALA A 417 29.30 6.18 -31.75
CA ALA A 417 30.32 5.54 -30.93
C ALA A 417 29.75 4.39 -30.08
N LEU A 418 28.59 4.60 -29.45
CA LEU A 418 27.89 3.58 -28.66
C LEU A 418 27.40 2.41 -29.53
N LEU A 419 26.90 2.70 -30.74
CA LEU A 419 26.50 1.67 -31.70
C LEU A 419 27.72 0.88 -32.20
N ARG A 420 28.83 1.55 -32.53
CA ARG A 420 30.09 0.88 -32.88
C ARG A 420 30.58 -0.04 -31.76
N GLN A 421 30.51 0.41 -30.51
CA GLN A 421 30.86 -0.41 -29.35
C GLN A 421 30.00 -1.68 -29.28
N LEU A 422 28.68 -1.57 -29.48
CA LEU A 422 27.80 -2.73 -29.54
C LEU A 422 28.17 -3.68 -30.69
N GLU A 423 28.45 -3.13 -31.88
CA GLU A 423 28.88 -3.91 -33.05
C GLU A 423 30.22 -4.63 -32.81
N ASP A 424 31.17 -3.97 -32.14
CA ASP A 424 32.47 -4.55 -31.78
C ASP A 424 32.31 -5.70 -30.78
N LEU A 425 31.48 -5.52 -29.75
CA LEU A 425 31.14 -6.59 -28.80
C LEU A 425 30.46 -7.77 -29.50
N ALA A 426 29.52 -7.47 -30.40
CA ALA A 426 28.80 -8.48 -31.17
C ALA A 426 29.70 -9.22 -32.18
N ARG A 427 30.81 -8.60 -32.63
CA ARG A 427 31.83 -9.28 -33.44
C ARG A 427 32.69 -10.26 -32.61
N GLN A 428 32.86 -10.01 -31.31
CA GLN A 428 33.61 -10.89 -30.40
C GLN A 428 32.79 -12.11 -29.98
N GLY A 429 31.46 -11.97 -29.88
CA GLY A 429 30.56 -13.07 -29.57
C GLY A 429 29.11 -12.59 -29.39
N PRO A 430 28.19 -13.52 -29.08
CA PRO A 430 26.79 -13.18 -28.84
C PRO A 430 26.61 -12.22 -27.66
N VAL A 431 25.69 -11.26 -27.79
CA VAL A 431 25.40 -10.27 -26.75
C VAL A 431 23.97 -10.45 -26.24
N LEU A 432 23.82 -10.59 -24.92
CA LEU A 432 22.53 -10.46 -24.23
C LEU A 432 22.41 -9.04 -23.69
N MET A 433 21.51 -8.26 -24.27
CA MET A 433 21.23 -6.88 -23.88
C MET A 433 19.88 -6.80 -23.18
N LEU A 434 19.85 -6.27 -21.95
CA LEU A 434 18.64 -6.19 -21.12
C LEU A 434 18.35 -4.73 -20.76
N PHE A 435 17.19 -4.21 -21.15
CA PHE A 435 16.66 -2.98 -20.55
C PHE A 435 15.51 -3.30 -19.61
N GLU A 436 15.70 -2.94 -18.34
CA GLU A 436 14.69 -3.08 -17.32
C GLU A 436 13.86 -1.80 -17.19
N ASP A 437 12.54 -1.98 -17.09
CA ASP A 437 11.55 -0.94 -16.84
C ASP A 437 11.55 0.25 -17.83
N VAL A 438 11.58 -0.03 -19.15
CA VAL A 438 11.67 0.94 -20.26
C VAL A 438 10.56 2.00 -20.26
N HIS A 439 9.46 1.80 -19.53
CA HIS A 439 8.44 2.81 -19.30
C HIS A 439 8.94 4.06 -18.54
N TRP A 440 10.12 4.00 -17.91
CA TRP A 440 10.81 5.14 -17.28
C TRP A 440 12.06 5.60 -18.06
N ILE A 441 12.19 5.23 -19.33
CA ILE A 441 13.36 5.61 -20.14
C ILE A 441 13.41 7.12 -20.38
N ASP A 442 14.60 7.73 -20.29
CA ASP A 442 14.79 9.14 -20.65
C ASP A 442 14.72 9.35 -22.17
N PRO A 443 14.36 10.57 -22.65
CA PRO A 443 14.20 10.83 -24.08
C PRO A 443 15.46 10.58 -24.93
N SER A 444 16.65 10.80 -24.38
CA SER A 444 17.90 10.60 -25.14
C SER A 444 18.26 9.12 -25.25
N SER A 445 18.09 8.34 -24.16
CA SER A 445 18.22 6.88 -24.21
C SER A 445 17.18 6.23 -25.08
N ARG A 446 15.97 6.80 -25.14
CA ARG A 446 14.90 6.33 -26.02
C ARG A 446 15.32 6.38 -27.48
N GLU A 447 15.87 7.52 -27.91
CA GLU A 447 16.36 7.71 -29.28
C GLU A 447 17.52 6.77 -29.61
N LEU A 448 18.46 6.58 -28.68
CA LEU A 448 19.52 5.58 -28.84
C LEU A 448 18.95 4.16 -28.96
N LEU A 449 17.97 3.82 -28.14
CA LEU A 449 17.33 2.50 -28.16
C LEU A 449 16.56 2.25 -29.47
N ASP A 450 15.95 3.29 -30.05
CA ASP A 450 15.36 3.22 -31.38
C ASP A 450 16.39 2.79 -32.44
N LEU A 451 17.57 3.41 -32.43
CA LEU A 451 18.68 3.05 -33.33
C LEU A 451 19.20 1.63 -33.07
N VAL A 452 19.30 1.22 -31.80
CA VAL A 452 19.72 -0.15 -31.43
C VAL A 452 18.74 -1.18 -31.98
N VAL A 453 17.42 -0.99 -31.79
CA VAL A 453 16.39 -1.92 -32.26
C VAL A 453 16.44 -2.12 -33.79
N GLU A 454 16.76 -1.07 -34.54
CA GLU A 454 16.93 -1.16 -36.00
C GLU A 454 18.19 -1.95 -36.41
N ARG A 455 19.25 -1.92 -35.59
CA ARG A 455 20.53 -2.59 -35.86
C ARG A 455 20.58 -4.05 -35.44
N VAL A 456 19.81 -4.43 -34.41
CA VAL A 456 19.78 -5.79 -33.85
C VAL A 456 19.67 -6.90 -34.91
N PRO A 457 18.83 -6.83 -35.96
CA PRO A 457 18.69 -7.91 -36.96
C PRO A 457 20.00 -8.35 -37.64
N LEU A 458 20.98 -7.45 -37.70
CA LEU A 458 22.26 -7.65 -38.39
C LEU A 458 23.37 -8.12 -37.45
N LEU A 459 23.08 -8.27 -36.16
CA LEU A 459 24.06 -8.56 -35.11
C LEU A 459 23.64 -9.80 -34.32
N PRO A 460 24.60 -10.57 -33.76
CA PRO A 460 24.28 -11.67 -32.84
C PRO A 460 23.84 -11.16 -31.46
N VAL A 461 22.76 -10.39 -31.41
CA VAL A 461 22.23 -9.72 -30.22
C VAL A 461 20.84 -10.24 -29.89
N LEU A 462 20.63 -10.62 -28.63
CA LEU A 462 19.29 -10.77 -28.05
C LEU A 462 19.02 -9.55 -27.16
N LEU A 463 18.09 -8.70 -27.57
CA LEU A 463 17.64 -7.54 -26.80
C LEU A 463 16.33 -7.86 -26.08
N LEU A 464 16.32 -7.86 -24.74
CA LEU A 464 15.09 -7.96 -23.95
C LEU A 464 14.74 -6.60 -23.36
N LEU A 465 13.49 -6.17 -23.58
CA LEU A 465 12.96 -4.91 -23.06
C LEU A 465 11.79 -5.24 -22.13
N THR A 466 11.87 -4.87 -20.85
CA THR A 466 10.76 -5.06 -19.92
C THR A 466 10.00 -3.75 -19.70
N PHE A 467 8.67 -3.82 -19.68
CA PHE A 467 7.83 -2.64 -19.51
C PHE A 467 6.47 -3.00 -18.88
N ARG A 468 5.76 -1.97 -18.40
CA ARG A 468 4.39 -2.11 -17.91
C ARG A 468 3.38 -1.88 -19.04
N PRO A 469 2.17 -2.47 -19.00
CA PRO A 469 1.21 -2.42 -20.12
C PRO A 469 0.79 -1.01 -20.58
N GLU A 470 0.95 0.02 -19.74
CA GLU A 470 0.62 1.40 -20.06
C GLU A 470 1.59 2.03 -21.07
N PHE A 471 2.80 1.48 -21.19
CA PHE A 471 3.78 1.93 -22.16
C PHE A 471 3.49 1.34 -23.53
N GLN A 472 3.42 2.21 -24.55
CA GLN A 472 3.17 1.82 -25.94
C GLN A 472 4.50 1.76 -26.72
N PRO A 473 5.12 0.58 -26.88
CA PRO A 473 6.34 0.46 -27.65
C PRO A 473 6.06 0.67 -29.15
N PRO A 474 6.74 1.59 -29.84
CA PRO A 474 6.52 1.85 -31.26
C PRO A 474 7.18 0.82 -32.19
N TRP A 475 7.96 -0.13 -31.65
CA TRP A 475 8.63 -1.18 -32.43
C TRP A 475 7.71 -2.38 -32.73
N THR A 476 6.47 -2.37 -32.25
CA THR A 476 5.51 -3.45 -32.51
C THR A 476 5.26 -3.59 -34.00
N GLY A 477 5.33 -4.83 -34.51
CA GLY A 477 5.07 -5.15 -35.93
C GLY A 477 6.31 -5.33 -36.80
N GLN A 478 7.51 -5.05 -36.30
CA GLN A 478 8.77 -5.39 -37.00
C GLN A 478 9.05 -6.91 -36.95
N ALA A 479 9.60 -7.49 -38.02
CA ALA A 479 9.74 -8.95 -38.17
C ALA A 479 10.70 -9.63 -37.17
N HIS A 480 11.67 -8.89 -36.63
CA HIS A 480 12.63 -9.35 -35.62
C HIS A 480 12.19 -9.07 -34.18
N VAL A 481 11.05 -8.39 -34.00
CA VAL A 481 10.50 -7.99 -32.70
C VAL A 481 9.36 -8.95 -32.32
N THR A 482 9.44 -9.54 -31.13
CA THR A 482 8.41 -10.43 -30.58
C THR A 482 7.86 -9.84 -29.28
N VAL A 483 6.54 -9.75 -29.14
CA VAL A 483 5.89 -9.30 -27.90
C VAL A 483 5.52 -10.52 -27.07
N LEU A 484 5.95 -10.55 -25.82
CA LEU A 484 5.62 -11.57 -24.83
C LEU A 484 4.87 -10.90 -23.67
N VAL A 485 3.60 -11.25 -23.49
CA VAL A 485 2.76 -10.73 -22.40
C VAL A 485 2.69 -11.78 -21.30
N LEU A 486 3.13 -11.43 -20.09
CA LEU A 486 3.05 -12.33 -18.94
C LEU A 486 1.66 -12.30 -18.31
N ASN A 487 1.00 -13.44 -18.31
CA ASN A 487 -0.30 -13.64 -17.66
C ASN A 487 -0.14 -13.93 -16.17
N ARG A 488 -1.23 -13.90 -15.40
CA ARG A 488 -1.22 -14.35 -13.99
C ARG A 488 -1.10 -15.86 -13.90
N LEU A 489 -0.57 -16.34 -12.77
CA LEU A 489 -0.50 -17.77 -12.48
C LEU A 489 -1.90 -18.32 -12.28
N ASP A 490 -2.14 -19.52 -12.80
CA ASP A 490 -3.37 -20.25 -12.51
C ASP A 490 -3.38 -20.80 -11.06
N ARG A 491 -4.47 -21.45 -10.66
CA ARG A 491 -4.59 -21.98 -9.29
C ARG A 491 -3.56 -23.07 -8.98
N ARG A 492 -3.18 -23.90 -9.95
CA ARG A 492 -2.21 -24.99 -9.75
C ARG A 492 -0.81 -24.41 -9.63
N GLU A 493 -0.46 -23.46 -10.50
CA GLU A 493 0.80 -22.73 -10.48
C GLU A 493 0.94 -21.89 -9.21
N GLY A 494 -0.12 -21.21 -8.80
CA GLY A 494 -0.17 -20.47 -7.53
C GLY A 494 0.06 -21.38 -6.32
N ALA A 495 -0.60 -22.55 -6.27
CA ALA A 495 -0.39 -23.53 -5.21
C ALA A 495 1.05 -24.07 -5.19
N ALA A 496 1.61 -24.34 -6.37
CA ALA A 496 3.00 -24.76 -6.50
C ALA A 496 3.97 -23.67 -6.00
N LEU A 497 3.70 -22.40 -6.29
CA LEU A 497 4.50 -21.29 -5.77
C LEU A 497 4.40 -21.17 -4.24
N VAL A 498 3.21 -21.30 -3.66
CA VAL A 498 3.03 -21.35 -2.18
C VAL A 498 3.89 -22.45 -1.58
N GLN A 499 3.83 -23.67 -2.15
CA GLN A 499 4.62 -24.79 -1.68
C GLN A 499 6.15 -24.52 -1.76
N ARG A 500 6.62 -23.85 -2.82
CA ARG A 500 8.03 -23.47 -2.96
C ARG A 500 8.48 -22.48 -1.89
N VAL A 501 7.62 -21.53 -1.52
CA VAL A 501 7.91 -20.53 -0.47
C VAL A 501 7.89 -21.18 0.91
N VAL A 502 6.97 -22.11 1.17
CA VAL A 502 6.88 -22.85 2.44
C VAL A 502 8.07 -23.80 2.65
N GLY A 503 8.69 -24.29 1.57
CA GLY A 503 9.85 -25.18 1.64
C GLY A 503 9.47 -26.56 2.17
N THR A 504 9.99 -26.93 3.36
CA THR A 504 9.74 -28.24 3.99
C THR A 504 8.51 -28.28 4.91
N GLY A 505 7.83 -27.14 5.12
CA GLY A 505 6.59 -27.08 5.89
C GLY A 505 5.36 -27.49 5.07
N GLU A 506 4.20 -27.55 5.72
CA GLU A 506 2.91 -27.72 5.05
C GLU A 506 1.92 -26.66 5.54
N LEU A 507 1.13 -26.12 4.60
CA LEU A 507 -0.03 -25.28 4.89
C LEU A 507 -1.31 -26.06 4.58
N PRO A 508 -2.36 -25.94 5.41
CA PRO A 508 -3.65 -26.57 5.11
C PRO A 508 -4.23 -26.09 3.77
N SER A 509 -4.92 -26.96 3.05
CA SER A 509 -5.38 -26.69 1.67
C SER A 509 -6.36 -25.52 1.55
N ASP A 510 -7.15 -25.27 2.59
CA ASP A 510 -8.04 -24.10 2.72
C ASP A 510 -7.25 -22.80 2.79
N VAL A 511 -6.12 -22.77 3.51
CA VAL A 511 -5.22 -21.62 3.58
C VAL A 511 -4.58 -21.33 2.23
N VAL A 512 -4.10 -22.38 1.54
CA VAL A 512 -3.50 -22.24 0.21
C VAL A 512 -4.52 -21.68 -0.78
N ALA A 513 -5.76 -22.19 -0.77
CA ALA A 513 -6.83 -21.70 -1.61
C ALA A 513 -7.14 -20.21 -1.34
N GLU A 514 -7.19 -19.79 -0.08
CA GLU A 514 -7.43 -18.40 0.31
C GLU A 514 -6.29 -17.47 -0.13
N ILE A 515 -5.02 -17.88 0.04
CA ILE A 515 -3.86 -17.11 -0.44
C ILE A 515 -3.96 -16.88 -1.95
N ILE A 516 -4.24 -17.93 -2.73
CA ILE A 516 -4.37 -17.83 -4.19
C ILE A 516 -5.53 -16.93 -4.58
N GLU A 517 -6.68 -17.04 -3.89
CA GLU A 517 -7.86 -16.24 -4.18
C GLU A 517 -7.64 -14.75 -3.87
N ARG A 518 -6.96 -14.42 -2.78
CA ARG A 518 -6.68 -13.03 -2.42
C ARG A 518 -5.65 -12.38 -3.34
N THR A 519 -4.64 -13.13 -3.74
CA THR A 519 -3.50 -12.65 -4.54
C THR A 519 -3.77 -12.62 -6.05
N ASP A 520 -4.82 -13.32 -6.48
CA ASP A 520 -5.29 -13.40 -7.87
C ASP A 520 -4.17 -13.75 -8.86
N GLY A 521 -3.30 -14.69 -8.46
CA GLY A 521 -2.26 -15.28 -9.29
C GLY A 521 -1.05 -14.39 -9.57
N VAL A 522 -0.89 -13.24 -8.90
CA VAL A 522 0.32 -12.42 -9.01
C VAL A 522 1.44 -13.03 -8.16
N PRO A 523 2.56 -13.51 -8.75
CA PRO A 523 3.61 -14.23 -8.02
C PRO A 523 4.16 -13.49 -6.80
N LEU A 524 4.47 -12.20 -6.94
CA LEU A 524 4.94 -11.38 -5.81
C LEU A 524 3.94 -11.37 -4.65
N PHE A 525 2.64 -11.35 -4.96
CA PHE A 525 1.60 -11.27 -3.93
C PHE A 525 1.43 -12.62 -3.24
N VAL A 526 1.48 -13.71 -4.01
CA VAL A 526 1.49 -15.09 -3.49
C VAL A 526 2.67 -15.27 -2.54
N GLU A 527 3.87 -14.86 -2.95
CA GLU A 527 5.09 -14.99 -2.16
C GLU A 527 5.01 -14.20 -0.85
N GLU A 528 4.69 -12.90 -0.91
CA GLU A 528 4.66 -12.02 0.26
C GLU A 528 3.55 -12.41 1.25
N LEU A 529 2.36 -12.78 0.78
CA LEU A 529 1.28 -13.23 1.66
C LEU A 529 1.61 -14.57 2.30
N THR A 530 2.26 -15.49 1.58
CA THR A 530 2.72 -16.77 2.14
C THR A 530 3.77 -16.55 3.24
N LYS A 531 4.77 -15.69 3.00
CA LYS A 531 5.77 -15.32 4.02
C LYS A 531 5.11 -14.72 5.27
N ALA A 532 4.17 -13.78 5.10
CA ALA A 532 3.45 -13.17 6.22
C ALA A 532 2.64 -14.19 7.05
N VAL A 533 2.04 -15.19 6.40
CA VAL A 533 1.33 -16.29 7.08
C VAL A 533 2.31 -17.16 7.88
N LEU A 534 3.51 -17.43 7.36
CA LEU A 534 4.55 -18.21 8.04
C LEU A 534 5.14 -17.45 9.24
N GLU A 535 5.39 -16.15 9.11
CA GLU A 535 5.90 -15.28 10.18
C GLU A 535 4.89 -15.13 11.34
N GLY A 536 3.59 -15.17 11.05
CA GLY A 536 2.51 -15.02 12.03
C GLY A 536 2.33 -16.20 13.01
N GLY A 537 3.05 -17.31 12.83
CA GLY A 537 3.17 -18.41 13.80
C GLY A 537 1.91 -19.20 14.16
N ASN A 538 0.71 -18.80 13.70
CA ASN A 538 -0.55 -19.48 14.01
C ASN A 538 -1.55 -19.41 12.83
N THR A 539 -1.43 -20.40 11.94
CA THR A 539 -2.08 -20.50 10.61
C THR A 539 -3.61 -20.35 10.64
N ARG A 540 -4.26 -20.70 11.76
CA ARG A 540 -5.73 -20.64 11.93
C ARG A 540 -6.24 -19.34 12.55
N THR A 541 -5.43 -18.67 13.38
CA THR A 541 -5.81 -17.42 14.05
C THR A 541 -5.60 -16.21 13.14
N VAL A 542 -4.62 -16.28 12.24
CA VAL A 542 -4.38 -15.24 11.21
C VAL A 542 -5.59 -15.14 10.27
N LEU A 543 -6.24 -16.25 9.92
CA LEU A 543 -7.35 -16.26 8.94
C LEU A 543 -8.73 -16.00 9.56
N SER A 544 -9.00 -16.50 10.77
CA SER A 544 -10.19 -16.09 11.54
C SER A 544 -10.19 -14.59 11.85
N ARG A 545 -9.01 -13.97 12.01
CA ARG A 545 -8.87 -12.50 12.08
C ARG A 545 -8.74 -11.83 10.71
N ALA A 546 -8.18 -12.46 9.68
CA ALA A 546 -8.05 -11.89 8.34
C ALA A 546 -9.37 -11.90 7.55
N ALA A 547 -10.34 -12.74 7.92
CA ALA A 547 -11.73 -12.62 7.48
C ALA A 547 -12.45 -11.42 8.14
N ALA A 548 -11.95 -10.93 9.29
CA ALA A 548 -12.56 -9.84 10.05
C ALA A 548 -11.76 -8.51 9.98
N THR A 549 -10.51 -8.54 9.52
CA THR A 549 -9.66 -7.34 9.46
C THR A 549 -8.78 -7.31 8.22
N ALA A 550 -8.93 -6.25 7.43
CA ALA A 550 -8.04 -5.84 6.33
C ALA A 550 -6.62 -5.45 6.79
N LEU A 551 -6.17 -5.89 7.97
CA LEU A 551 -4.95 -5.44 8.64
C LEU A 551 -3.70 -6.30 8.35
N ASN A 552 -3.80 -7.33 7.51
CA ASN A 552 -2.71 -8.28 7.25
C ASN A 552 -2.20 -8.26 5.80
N VAL A 553 -2.38 -7.16 5.07
CA VAL A 553 -1.72 -6.98 3.77
C VAL A 553 -0.25 -6.59 4.03
N PRO A 554 0.74 -7.37 3.54
CA PRO A 554 2.15 -7.00 3.66
C PRO A 554 2.41 -5.57 3.18
N ALA A 555 3.32 -4.89 3.87
CA ALA A 555 3.71 -3.50 3.63
C ALA A 555 3.98 -3.17 2.15
N THR A 556 4.74 -4.05 1.50
CA THR A 556 5.13 -3.98 0.09
C THR A 556 3.92 -4.01 -0.85
N LEU A 557 2.95 -4.88 -0.59
CA LEU A 557 1.71 -5.02 -1.36
C LEU A 557 0.80 -3.82 -1.17
N HIS A 558 0.67 -3.34 0.07
CA HIS A 558 -0.13 -2.18 0.40
C HIS A 558 0.39 -0.93 -0.33
N ALA A 559 1.71 -0.71 -0.36
CA ALA A 559 2.33 0.42 -1.07
C ALA A 559 2.08 0.38 -2.58
N SER A 560 2.18 -0.79 -3.21
CA SER A 560 1.91 -0.98 -4.65
C SER A 560 0.46 -0.69 -5.02
N LEU A 561 -0.49 -1.23 -4.26
CA LEU A 561 -1.92 -1.06 -4.53
C LEU A 561 -2.38 0.37 -4.24
N MET A 562 -1.87 0.99 -3.18
CA MET A 562 -2.15 2.40 -2.89
C MET A 562 -1.58 3.34 -3.94
N ALA A 563 -0.36 3.08 -4.44
CA ALA A 563 0.23 3.89 -5.50
C ALA A 563 -0.65 3.91 -6.76
N ARG A 564 -1.36 2.81 -7.06
CA ARG A 564 -2.32 2.75 -8.17
C ARG A 564 -3.57 3.60 -7.89
N LEU A 565 -4.15 3.48 -6.70
CA LEU A 565 -5.36 4.24 -6.33
C LEU A 565 -5.09 5.75 -6.23
N ASP A 566 -3.98 6.15 -5.61
CA ASP A 566 -3.61 7.57 -5.46
C ASP A 566 -3.37 8.27 -6.81
N ARG A 567 -2.88 7.54 -7.82
CA ARG A 567 -2.69 8.07 -9.19
C ARG A 567 -3.99 8.41 -9.91
N LEU A 568 -5.11 7.80 -9.53
CA LEU A 568 -6.43 8.07 -10.13
C LEU A 568 -7.12 9.29 -9.49
N GLY A 569 -6.56 9.85 -8.43
CA GLY A 569 -7.08 11.03 -7.74
C GLY A 569 -7.99 10.70 -6.55
N SER A 570 -8.23 11.71 -5.71
CA SER A 570 -8.93 11.58 -4.42
C SER A 570 -10.39 11.12 -4.58
N THR A 571 -11.13 11.70 -5.53
CA THR A 571 -12.52 11.31 -5.80
C THR A 571 -12.64 9.83 -6.14
N VAL A 572 -11.71 9.31 -6.94
CA VAL A 572 -11.70 7.89 -7.34
C VAL A 572 -11.35 7.00 -6.17
N LYS A 573 -10.37 7.41 -5.36
CA LYS A 573 -9.99 6.71 -4.13
C LYS A 573 -11.15 6.63 -3.14
N GLU A 574 -11.89 7.72 -2.92
CA GLU A 574 -13.06 7.72 -2.03
C GLU A 574 -14.16 6.79 -2.53
N VAL A 575 -14.45 6.78 -3.83
CA VAL A 575 -15.42 5.83 -4.41
C VAL A 575 -14.95 4.38 -4.22
N ALA A 576 -13.66 4.11 -4.39
CA ALA A 576 -13.09 2.79 -4.11
C ALA A 576 -13.17 2.43 -2.61
N GLN A 577 -12.95 3.38 -1.70
CA GLN A 577 -13.09 3.16 -0.25
C GLN A 577 -14.53 2.84 0.13
N VAL A 578 -15.52 3.56 -0.40
CA VAL A 578 -16.95 3.27 -0.18
C VAL A 578 -17.30 1.90 -0.75
N GLY A 579 -16.88 1.60 -1.99
CA GLY A 579 -17.06 0.28 -2.58
C GLY A 579 -16.43 -0.82 -1.72
N ALA A 580 -15.26 -0.57 -1.13
CA ALA A 580 -14.58 -1.55 -0.30
C ALA A 580 -15.31 -1.85 1.02
N VAL A 581 -16.08 -0.88 1.55
CA VAL A 581 -16.99 -1.08 2.68
C VAL A 581 -18.19 -1.93 2.28
N LEU A 582 -18.73 -1.77 1.07
CA LEU A 582 -19.88 -2.55 0.57
C LEU A 582 -19.53 -4.02 0.33
N GLY A 583 -18.28 -4.30 -0.06
CA GLY A 583 -17.79 -5.65 -0.27
C GLY A 583 -17.04 -5.80 -1.58
N ARG A 584 -16.68 -7.06 -1.91
CA ARG A 584 -15.96 -7.38 -3.14
C ARG A 584 -16.80 -7.10 -4.39
N GLU A 585 -18.10 -7.38 -4.30
CA GLU A 585 -19.11 -7.13 -5.34
C GLU A 585 -20.19 -6.20 -4.77
N PHE A 586 -20.57 -5.18 -5.54
CA PHE A 586 -21.59 -4.20 -5.13
C PHE A 586 -22.36 -3.66 -6.33
N SER A 587 -23.64 -3.31 -6.14
CA SER A 587 -24.45 -2.68 -7.17
C SER A 587 -24.19 -1.18 -7.27
N TYR A 588 -24.39 -0.61 -8.47
CA TYR A 588 -24.35 0.83 -8.67
C TYR A 588 -25.36 1.56 -7.75
N GLU A 589 -26.56 1.02 -7.59
CA GLU A 589 -27.62 1.63 -6.79
C GLU A 589 -27.24 1.74 -5.30
N LEU A 590 -26.66 0.68 -4.73
CA LEU A 590 -26.21 0.68 -3.35
C LEU A 590 -25.03 1.65 -3.15
N LEU A 591 -24.07 1.64 -4.09
CA LEU A 591 -22.96 2.59 -4.08
C LEU A 591 -23.44 4.04 -4.20
N ALA A 592 -24.38 4.32 -5.09
CA ALA A 592 -24.90 5.68 -5.30
C ALA A 592 -25.65 6.19 -4.06
N ALA A 593 -26.42 5.31 -3.39
CA ALA A 593 -27.11 5.64 -2.15
C ALA A 593 -26.12 5.94 -1.01
N VAL A 594 -25.02 5.17 -0.92
CA VAL A 594 -24.05 5.31 0.17
C VAL A 594 -23.02 6.38 -0.11
N ALA A 595 -22.56 6.60 -1.35
CA ALA A 595 -21.47 7.54 -1.66
C ALA A 595 -21.85 9.02 -1.45
N GLN A 596 -23.14 9.37 -1.45
CA GLN A 596 -23.65 10.76 -1.32
C GLN A 596 -22.97 11.75 -2.28
N ARG A 597 -22.68 11.30 -3.51
CA ARG A 597 -22.07 12.11 -4.58
C ARG A 597 -23.08 12.35 -5.70
N ASN A 598 -22.86 13.41 -6.48
CA ASN A 598 -23.63 13.59 -7.71
C ASN A 598 -23.30 12.45 -8.71
N ALA A 599 -24.24 12.18 -9.62
CA ALA A 599 -24.13 11.05 -10.54
C ALA A 599 -22.95 11.19 -11.53
N ALA A 600 -22.60 12.43 -11.91
CA ALA A 600 -21.53 12.68 -12.87
C ALA A 600 -20.15 12.29 -12.28
N ASP A 601 -19.87 12.74 -11.05
CA ASP A 601 -18.61 12.43 -10.36
C ASP A 601 -18.49 10.94 -10.06
N LEU A 602 -19.57 10.31 -9.62
CA LEU A 602 -19.59 8.87 -9.34
C LEU A 602 -19.33 8.05 -10.61
N ASN A 603 -19.98 8.41 -11.72
CA ASN A 603 -19.81 7.74 -12.99
C ASN A 603 -18.39 7.90 -13.53
N GLY A 604 -17.85 9.13 -13.53
CA GLY A 604 -16.48 9.40 -13.95
C GLY A 604 -15.46 8.62 -13.12
N ALA A 605 -15.65 8.53 -11.80
CA ALA A 605 -14.78 7.75 -10.93
C ALA A 605 -14.84 6.25 -11.21
N LEU A 606 -16.04 5.70 -11.41
CA LEU A 606 -16.22 4.29 -11.77
C LEU A 606 -15.61 3.95 -13.13
N ASP A 607 -15.75 4.85 -14.12
CA ASP A 607 -15.15 4.67 -15.45
C ASP A 607 -13.61 4.66 -15.37
N GLN A 608 -13.03 5.51 -14.51
CA GLN A 608 -11.59 5.49 -14.24
C GLN A 608 -11.14 4.22 -13.51
N LEU A 609 -11.90 3.73 -12.53
CA LEU A 609 -11.60 2.45 -11.85
C LEU A 609 -11.64 1.26 -12.82
N VAL A 610 -12.57 1.26 -13.77
CA VAL A 610 -12.67 0.24 -14.82
C VAL A 610 -11.53 0.37 -15.82
N GLY A 611 -11.24 1.58 -16.30
CA GLY A 611 -10.15 1.86 -17.23
C GLY A 611 -8.77 1.52 -16.66
N ALA A 612 -8.54 1.79 -15.38
CA ALA A 612 -7.33 1.42 -14.64
C ALA A 612 -7.27 -0.08 -14.28
N GLY A 613 -8.33 -0.82 -14.61
CA GLY A 613 -8.44 -2.24 -14.35
C GLY A 613 -8.45 -2.60 -12.87
N LEU A 614 -8.98 -1.75 -11.98
CA LEU A 614 -9.13 -2.05 -10.55
C LEU A 614 -10.49 -2.68 -10.22
N VAL A 615 -11.51 -2.36 -11.03
CA VAL A 615 -12.88 -2.86 -10.89
C VAL A 615 -13.38 -3.37 -12.25
N PHE A 616 -14.18 -4.44 -12.26
CA PHE A 616 -14.95 -4.87 -13.42
C PHE A 616 -16.37 -4.34 -13.33
N CYS A 617 -16.94 -3.94 -14.47
CA CYS A 617 -18.35 -3.58 -14.59
C CYS A 617 -19.10 -4.70 -15.34
N ARG A 618 -20.21 -5.17 -14.78
CA ARG A 618 -21.15 -6.08 -15.43
C ARG A 618 -22.51 -5.39 -15.59
N GLY A 619 -23.10 -5.49 -16.77
CA GLY A 619 -24.35 -4.81 -17.09
C GLY A 619 -24.17 -3.31 -17.35
N THR A 620 -25.30 -2.59 -17.39
CA THR A 620 -25.35 -1.16 -17.67
C THR A 620 -26.03 -0.42 -16.52
N ARG A 621 -25.57 0.80 -16.23
CA ARG A 621 -26.16 1.66 -15.20
C ARG A 621 -27.64 1.95 -15.53
N PRO A 622 -28.54 2.01 -14.54
CA PRO A 622 -28.30 1.92 -13.10
C PRO A 622 -28.20 0.48 -12.55
N LEU A 623 -28.49 -0.55 -13.35
CA LEU A 623 -28.48 -1.95 -12.93
C LEU A 623 -27.09 -2.61 -12.98
N ALA A 624 -26.03 -1.81 -13.13
CA ALA A 624 -24.66 -2.31 -13.21
C ALA A 624 -24.20 -2.86 -11.86
N THR A 625 -23.48 -3.97 -11.91
CA THR A 625 -22.74 -4.52 -10.78
C THR A 625 -21.25 -4.29 -11.00
N TYR A 626 -20.57 -3.95 -9.92
CA TYR A 626 -19.14 -3.69 -9.88
C TYR A 626 -18.47 -4.73 -9.00
N LEU A 627 -17.35 -5.25 -9.47
CA LEU A 627 -16.57 -6.27 -8.78
C LEU A 627 -15.12 -5.80 -8.70
N PHE A 628 -14.55 -5.69 -7.50
CA PHE A 628 -13.10 -5.49 -7.37
C PHE A 628 -12.38 -6.66 -8.04
N LYS A 629 -11.45 -6.35 -8.95
CA LYS A 629 -10.70 -7.41 -9.64
C LYS A 629 -9.96 -8.29 -8.64
N HIS A 630 -9.43 -7.69 -7.57
CA HIS A 630 -8.64 -8.37 -6.55
C HIS A 630 -9.15 -8.03 -5.15
N ALA A 631 -9.28 -9.03 -4.29
CA ALA A 631 -9.61 -8.82 -2.87
C ALA A 631 -8.57 -7.93 -2.17
N LEU A 632 -7.28 -8.04 -2.55
CA LEU A 632 -6.26 -7.13 -2.00
C LEU A 632 -6.48 -5.65 -2.36
N VAL A 633 -7.09 -5.33 -3.51
CA VAL A 633 -7.43 -3.92 -3.85
C VAL A 633 -8.52 -3.41 -2.92
N GLN A 634 -9.52 -4.24 -2.64
CA GLN A 634 -10.56 -3.95 -1.67
C GLN A 634 -9.96 -3.77 -0.27
N ASP A 635 -9.16 -4.74 0.19
CA ASP A 635 -8.51 -4.72 1.51
C ASP A 635 -7.63 -3.48 1.68
N ALA A 636 -6.85 -3.14 0.65
CA ALA A 636 -5.98 -1.97 0.68
C ALA A 636 -6.82 -0.68 0.71
N ALA A 637 -7.85 -0.54 -0.12
CA ALA A 637 -8.74 0.62 -0.09
C ALA A 637 -9.42 0.76 1.29
N TYR A 638 -9.95 -0.33 1.83
CA TYR A 638 -10.58 -0.37 3.14
C TYR A 638 -9.60 -0.07 4.30
N GLY A 639 -8.37 -0.57 4.22
CA GLY A 639 -7.32 -0.38 5.22
C GLY A 639 -6.88 1.08 5.40
N THR A 640 -7.08 1.93 4.38
CA THR A 640 -6.80 3.37 4.49
C THR A 640 -7.81 4.16 5.32
N LEU A 641 -9.01 3.61 5.53
CA LEU A 641 -10.05 4.27 6.29
C LEU A 641 -9.69 4.37 7.78
N LEU A 642 -9.86 5.56 8.35
CA LEU A 642 -9.82 5.71 9.80
C LEU A 642 -10.98 4.97 10.46
N ARG A 643 -10.78 4.53 11.70
CA ARG A 643 -11.81 3.83 12.49
C ARG A 643 -13.14 4.60 12.52
N ALA A 644 -13.11 5.90 12.77
CA ALA A 644 -14.31 6.74 12.80
C ALA A 644 -15.01 6.78 11.44
N LYS A 645 -14.26 6.97 10.35
CA LYS A 645 -14.82 7.01 9.00
C LYS A 645 -15.37 5.65 8.55
N ARG A 646 -14.69 4.56 8.90
CA ARG A 646 -15.16 3.18 8.71
C ARG A 646 -16.50 2.98 9.43
N GLN A 647 -16.60 3.34 10.71
CA GLN A 647 -17.84 3.24 11.47
C GLN A 647 -18.98 4.06 10.84
N GLU A 648 -18.70 5.30 10.44
CA GLU A 648 -19.67 6.17 9.74
C GLU A 648 -20.18 5.53 8.44
N LEU A 649 -19.26 5.03 7.60
CA LEU A 649 -19.63 4.39 6.34
C LEU A 649 -20.43 3.10 6.58
N HIS A 650 -20.02 2.24 7.51
CA HIS A 650 -20.78 1.04 7.86
C HIS A 650 -22.17 1.37 8.41
N LYS A 651 -22.30 2.42 9.24
CA LYS A 651 -23.61 2.87 9.72
C LYS A 651 -24.50 3.32 8.57
N ARG A 652 -23.96 4.13 7.66
CA ARG A 652 -24.67 4.57 6.45
C ARG A 652 -25.12 3.41 5.58
N VAL A 653 -24.29 2.38 5.41
CA VAL A 653 -24.67 1.17 4.67
C VAL A 653 -25.83 0.46 5.37
N ALA A 654 -25.75 0.28 6.69
CA ALA A 654 -26.80 -0.35 7.48
C ALA A 654 -28.14 0.41 7.35
N ASP A 655 -28.12 1.74 7.51
CA ASP A 655 -29.31 2.59 7.40
C ASP A 655 -29.93 2.49 6.00
N VAL A 656 -29.10 2.51 4.95
CA VAL A 656 -29.56 2.36 3.56
C VAL A 656 -30.16 0.98 3.28
N LEU A 657 -29.58 -0.08 3.84
CA LEU A 657 -30.10 -1.44 3.72
C LEU A 657 -31.46 -1.58 4.43
N GLU A 658 -31.60 -1.03 5.64
CA GLU A 658 -32.84 -1.03 6.41
C GLU A 658 -33.96 -0.22 5.74
N GLU A 659 -33.64 0.93 5.12
CA GLU A 659 -34.66 1.80 4.51
C GLU A 659 -35.13 1.34 3.13
N LYS A 660 -34.21 0.87 2.28
CA LYS A 660 -34.47 0.67 0.83
C LYS A 660 -34.44 -0.79 0.38
N TRP A 661 -33.86 -1.68 1.19
CA TRP A 661 -33.66 -3.09 0.82
C TRP A 661 -34.13 -4.05 1.92
N THR A 662 -35.30 -3.76 2.50
CA THR A 662 -35.92 -4.56 3.57
C THR A 662 -36.03 -6.05 3.21
N GLU A 663 -36.42 -6.37 1.98
CA GLU A 663 -36.50 -7.77 1.49
C GLU A 663 -35.14 -8.50 1.55
N ILE A 664 -34.04 -7.82 1.22
CA ILE A 664 -32.68 -8.39 1.31
C ILE A 664 -32.28 -8.56 2.78
N THR A 665 -32.59 -7.59 3.64
CA THR A 665 -32.27 -7.69 5.07
C THR A 665 -33.04 -8.80 5.78
N GLU A 666 -34.27 -9.11 5.35
CA GLU A 666 -35.04 -10.25 5.85
C GLU A 666 -34.49 -11.58 5.30
N ALA A 667 -34.07 -11.61 4.02
CA ALA A 667 -33.52 -12.80 3.39
C ALA A 667 -32.11 -13.17 3.88
N GLN A 668 -31.29 -12.15 4.18
CA GLN A 668 -29.87 -12.22 4.59
C GLN A 668 -29.58 -11.30 5.80
N PRO A 669 -30.08 -11.62 7.02
CA PRO A 669 -29.86 -10.79 8.21
C PRO A 669 -28.38 -10.63 8.59
N GLU A 670 -27.52 -11.58 8.19
CA GLU A 670 -26.08 -11.57 8.42
C GLU A 670 -25.36 -10.38 7.77
N LEU A 671 -25.85 -9.91 6.62
CA LEU A 671 -25.26 -8.77 5.92
C LEU A 671 -25.45 -7.48 6.74
N LEU A 672 -26.67 -7.23 7.20
CA LEU A 672 -26.98 -6.09 8.05
C LEU A 672 -26.28 -6.19 9.41
N ALA A 673 -26.24 -7.39 10.01
CA ALA A 673 -25.55 -7.63 11.26
C ALA A 673 -24.05 -7.27 11.19
N HIS A 674 -23.39 -7.62 10.08
CA HIS A 674 -22.00 -7.27 9.84
C HIS A 674 -21.79 -5.74 9.80
N HIS A 675 -22.62 -5.00 9.04
CA HIS A 675 -22.48 -3.55 8.96
C HIS A 675 -22.80 -2.85 10.29
N LEU A 676 -23.80 -3.31 11.04
CA LEU A 676 -24.10 -2.77 12.38
C LEU A 676 -22.94 -3.03 13.36
N GLN A 677 -22.35 -4.23 13.31
CA GLN A 677 -21.22 -4.59 14.16
C GLN A 677 -20.02 -3.69 13.88
N GLU A 678 -19.68 -3.51 12.60
CA GLU A 678 -18.57 -2.66 12.17
C GLU A 678 -18.84 -1.16 12.40
N ALA A 679 -20.11 -0.75 12.44
CA ALA A 679 -20.53 0.58 12.86
C ALA A 679 -20.38 0.81 14.38
N GLY A 680 -20.25 -0.25 15.18
CA GLY A 680 -20.25 -0.21 16.64
C GLY A 680 -21.64 -0.22 17.27
N ASP A 681 -22.69 -0.50 16.49
CA ASP A 681 -24.05 -0.75 16.99
C ASP A 681 -24.17 -2.23 17.40
N TRP A 682 -23.60 -2.55 18.57
CA TRP A 682 -23.54 -3.91 19.08
C TRP A 682 -24.92 -4.50 19.39
N ALA A 683 -25.89 -3.65 19.76
CA ALA A 683 -27.25 -4.09 20.08
C ALA A 683 -28.00 -4.50 18.80
N GLY A 684 -28.00 -3.63 17.78
CA GLY A 684 -28.59 -3.95 16.48
C GLY A 684 -27.91 -5.14 15.80
N ALA A 685 -26.57 -5.21 15.88
CA ALA A 685 -25.81 -6.34 15.35
C ALA A 685 -26.16 -7.67 16.01
N LEU A 686 -26.28 -7.68 17.34
CA LEU A 686 -26.64 -8.86 18.11
C LEU A 686 -28.00 -9.44 17.69
N ASP A 687 -29.01 -8.60 17.57
CA ASP A 687 -30.36 -9.02 17.18
C ASP A 687 -30.34 -9.65 15.78
N HIS A 688 -29.61 -9.06 14.83
CA HIS A 688 -29.52 -9.56 13.47
C HIS A 688 -28.64 -10.82 13.35
N TRP A 689 -27.55 -10.93 14.11
CA TRP A 689 -26.76 -12.17 14.17
C TRP A 689 -27.56 -13.33 14.76
N GLN A 690 -28.41 -13.08 15.76
CA GLN A 690 -29.33 -14.09 16.29
C GLN A 690 -30.37 -14.53 15.24
N LYS A 691 -30.96 -13.59 14.49
CA LYS A 691 -31.86 -13.90 13.37
C LYS A 691 -31.15 -14.74 12.32
N ALA A 692 -29.94 -14.35 11.91
CA ALA A 692 -29.12 -15.08 10.94
C ALA A 692 -28.79 -16.51 11.41
N GLY A 693 -28.36 -16.67 12.66
CA GLY A 693 -28.09 -18.00 13.24
C GLY A 693 -29.31 -18.91 13.23
N ARG A 694 -30.49 -18.39 13.63
CA ARG A 694 -31.75 -19.15 13.58
C ARG A 694 -32.16 -19.50 12.15
N ALA A 695 -32.02 -18.58 11.21
CA ALA A 695 -32.31 -18.81 9.79
C ALA A 695 -31.39 -19.88 9.19
N ALA A 696 -30.09 -19.84 9.53
CA ALA A 696 -29.11 -20.83 9.10
C ALA A 696 -29.43 -22.23 9.66
N VAL A 697 -29.81 -22.34 10.94
CA VAL A 697 -30.29 -23.60 11.53
C VAL A 697 -31.53 -24.12 10.79
N ALA A 698 -32.51 -23.25 10.51
CA ALA A 698 -33.73 -23.63 9.78
C ALA A 698 -33.45 -24.13 8.35
N ARG A 699 -32.38 -23.65 7.72
CA ARG A 699 -31.91 -24.09 6.39
C ARG A 699 -30.91 -25.27 6.46
N ALA A 700 -30.66 -25.83 7.64
CA ALA A 700 -29.64 -26.85 7.91
C ALA A 700 -28.19 -26.43 7.52
N ALA A 701 -27.92 -25.13 7.43
CA ALA A 701 -26.60 -24.55 7.21
C ALA A 701 -25.85 -24.43 8.54
N THR A 702 -25.42 -25.58 9.07
CA THR A 702 -24.97 -25.71 10.47
C THR A 702 -23.62 -25.05 10.75
N ARG A 703 -22.70 -24.99 9.76
CA ARG A 703 -21.41 -24.30 9.91
C ARG A 703 -21.57 -22.79 9.97
N GLU A 704 -22.44 -22.25 9.12
CA GLU A 704 -22.82 -20.84 9.06
C GLU A 704 -23.52 -20.42 10.35
N ALA A 705 -24.46 -21.25 10.84
CA ALA A 705 -25.12 -21.03 12.12
C ALA A 705 -24.12 -20.90 13.29
N VAL A 706 -23.10 -21.77 13.35
CA VAL A 706 -22.04 -21.70 14.37
C VAL A 706 -21.26 -20.38 14.26
N SER A 707 -20.96 -19.92 13.04
CA SER A 707 -20.28 -18.64 12.80
C SER A 707 -21.14 -17.47 13.28
N HIS A 708 -22.42 -17.44 12.90
CA HIS A 708 -23.35 -16.37 13.26
C HIS A 708 -23.59 -16.27 14.78
N PHE A 709 -23.76 -17.41 15.47
CA PHE A 709 -23.88 -17.41 16.93
C PHE A 709 -22.58 -17.00 17.63
N ALA A 710 -21.42 -17.32 17.07
CA ALA A 710 -20.15 -16.84 17.60
C ALA A 710 -20.03 -15.30 17.50
N SER A 711 -20.44 -14.70 16.38
CA SER A 711 -20.51 -13.24 16.23
C SER A 711 -21.51 -12.60 17.20
N ALA A 712 -22.67 -13.22 17.40
CA ALA A 712 -23.64 -12.77 18.41
C ALA A 712 -23.06 -12.81 19.83
N ILE A 713 -22.31 -13.86 20.19
CA ILE A 713 -21.64 -13.97 21.50
C ILE A 713 -20.62 -12.84 21.68
N ASP A 714 -19.83 -12.51 20.64
CA ASP A 714 -18.88 -11.38 20.72
C ASP A 714 -19.59 -10.05 20.94
N CYS A 715 -20.68 -9.79 20.21
CA CYS A 715 -21.53 -8.60 20.42
C CYS A 715 -22.09 -8.54 21.85
N SER A 716 -22.56 -9.69 22.36
CA SER A 716 -23.09 -9.80 23.74
C SER A 716 -22.01 -9.50 24.78
N ARG A 717 -20.76 -9.97 24.58
CA ARG A 717 -19.64 -9.66 25.48
C ARG A 717 -19.30 -8.17 25.49
N ARG A 718 -19.37 -7.51 24.33
CA ARG A 718 -19.12 -6.05 24.20
C ARG A 718 -20.18 -5.20 24.90
N LEU A 719 -21.43 -5.67 24.93
CA LEU A 719 -22.53 -5.00 25.62
C LEU A 719 -22.49 -5.17 27.15
N GLY A 720 -21.78 -6.20 27.65
CA GLY A 720 -21.70 -6.50 29.08
C GLY A 720 -23.06 -6.94 29.66
N ASP A 721 -23.27 -6.67 30.95
CA ASP A 721 -24.48 -7.10 31.68
C ASP A 721 -25.73 -6.25 31.41
N VAL A 722 -25.66 -5.31 30.45
CA VAL A 722 -26.81 -4.48 30.08
C VAL A 722 -27.94 -5.38 29.53
N SER A 723 -29.07 -5.40 30.24
CA SER A 723 -30.29 -6.14 29.89
C SER A 723 -30.17 -7.68 29.95
N GLY A 724 -29.74 -8.23 31.09
CA GLY A 724 -29.76 -9.69 31.32
C GLY A 724 -28.63 -10.44 30.60
N GLY A 725 -27.42 -9.90 30.64
CA GLY A 725 -26.24 -10.42 29.92
C GLY A 725 -26.00 -11.91 30.14
N ALA A 726 -26.09 -12.40 31.38
CA ALA A 726 -25.93 -13.81 31.71
C ALA A 726 -26.96 -14.72 31.00
N GLU A 727 -28.24 -14.35 31.05
CA GLU A 727 -29.32 -15.10 30.38
C GLU A 727 -29.13 -15.16 28.87
N ARG A 728 -28.83 -14.00 28.28
CA ARG A 728 -28.60 -13.89 26.83
C ARG A 728 -27.40 -14.74 26.41
N MET A 729 -26.31 -14.68 27.17
CA MET A 729 -25.09 -15.44 26.92
C MET A 729 -25.36 -16.94 26.97
N THR A 730 -26.07 -17.42 28.00
CA THR A 730 -26.46 -18.83 28.11
C THR A 730 -27.29 -19.29 26.91
N ARG A 731 -28.31 -18.52 26.50
CA ARG A 731 -29.15 -18.87 25.34
C ARG A 731 -28.36 -18.93 24.04
N LEU A 732 -27.41 -18.01 23.83
CA LEU A 732 -26.53 -17.99 22.66
C LEU A 732 -25.60 -19.21 22.61
N HIS A 733 -24.98 -19.56 23.74
CA HIS A 733 -24.12 -20.73 23.83
C HIS A 733 -24.91 -22.03 23.62
N LEU A 734 -26.14 -22.14 24.14
CA LEU A 734 -27.02 -23.29 23.87
C LEU A 734 -27.38 -23.39 22.38
N ALA A 735 -27.73 -22.27 21.75
CA ALA A 735 -28.03 -22.25 20.31
C ALA A 735 -26.82 -22.65 19.45
N MET A 736 -25.63 -22.16 19.80
CA MET A 736 -24.37 -22.56 19.15
C MET A 736 -24.03 -24.03 19.38
N ALA A 737 -24.24 -24.55 20.61
CA ALA A 737 -24.03 -25.96 20.93
C ALA A 737 -24.93 -26.87 20.11
N ASN A 738 -26.21 -26.53 19.95
CA ASN A 738 -27.14 -27.26 19.09
C ASN A 738 -26.66 -27.32 17.63
N ALA A 739 -26.15 -26.19 17.08
CA ALA A 739 -25.59 -26.17 15.74
C ALA A 739 -24.30 -27.02 15.64
N LEU A 740 -23.43 -26.98 16.65
CA LEU A 740 -22.20 -27.80 16.71
C LEU A 740 -22.50 -29.30 16.81
N MET A 741 -23.52 -29.72 17.56
CA MET A 741 -23.94 -31.12 17.62
C MET A 741 -24.29 -31.67 16.22
N GLN A 742 -24.94 -30.85 15.40
CA GLN A 742 -25.30 -31.24 14.03
C GLN A 742 -24.12 -31.14 13.05
N ALA A 743 -23.24 -30.15 13.21
CA ALA A 743 -22.12 -29.92 12.30
C ALA A 743 -20.92 -30.85 12.53
N GLU A 744 -20.57 -31.11 13.79
CA GLU A 744 -19.32 -31.78 14.19
C GLU A 744 -19.57 -33.06 15.02
N GLY A 745 -20.82 -33.31 15.42
CA GLY A 745 -21.20 -34.47 16.22
C GLY A 745 -20.96 -34.32 17.72
N TYR A 746 -21.50 -35.27 18.50
CA TYR A 746 -21.55 -35.22 19.96
C TYR A 746 -20.19 -35.40 20.68
N ARG A 747 -19.11 -35.70 19.95
CA ARG A 747 -17.76 -35.89 20.52
C ARG A 747 -16.82 -34.71 20.24
N SER A 748 -17.32 -33.62 19.66
CA SER A 748 -16.50 -32.44 19.36
C SER A 748 -16.00 -31.77 20.65
N GLU A 749 -14.69 -31.51 20.72
CA GLU A 749 -14.09 -30.74 21.82
C GLU A 749 -14.66 -29.31 21.87
N ARG A 750 -14.94 -28.71 20.71
CA ARG A 750 -15.52 -27.38 20.58
C ARG A 750 -16.95 -27.34 21.14
N LEU A 751 -17.73 -28.40 20.94
CA LEU A 751 -19.05 -28.56 21.55
C LEU A 751 -18.93 -28.61 23.08
N GLY A 752 -18.02 -29.43 23.61
CA GLY A 752 -17.79 -29.54 25.05
C GLY A 752 -17.43 -28.20 25.69
N LYS A 753 -16.51 -27.44 25.08
CA LYS A 753 -16.16 -26.09 25.53
C LYS A 753 -17.35 -25.12 25.48
N THR A 754 -18.15 -25.15 24.42
CA THR A 754 -19.30 -24.26 24.24
C THR A 754 -20.39 -24.53 25.29
N LEU A 755 -20.64 -25.80 25.63
CA LEU A 755 -21.58 -26.19 26.67
C LEU A 755 -21.08 -25.84 28.08
N GLU A 756 -19.76 -25.94 28.33
CA GLU A 756 -19.16 -25.50 29.59
C GLU A 756 -19.27 -23.97 29.74
N ASP A 757 -19.01 -23.21 28.68
CA ASP A 757 -19.23 -21.76 28.66
C ASP A 757 -20.72 -21.42 28.95
N ALA A 758 -21.66 -22.21 28.42
CA ALA A 758 -23.10 -22.08 28.72
C ALA A 758 -23.38 -22.30 30.21
N ARG A 759 -22.76 -23.31 30.83
CA ARG A 759 -22.90 -23.66 32.24
C ARG A 759 -22.38 -22.55 33.15
N LEU A 760 -21.20 -22.01 32.84
CA LEU A 760 -20.61 -20.89 33.57
C LEU A 760 -21.48 -19.63 33.48
N ALA A 761 -22.03 -19.33 32.30
CA ALA A 761 -22.97 -18.22 32.14
C ALA A 761 -24.27 -18.45 32.92
N ALA A 762 -24.81 -19.69 32.91
CA ALA A 762 -26.05 -20.04 33.59
C ALA A 762 -25.93 -20.03 35.13
N ALA A 763 -24.76 -20.37 35.68
CA ALA A 763 -24.51 -20.33 37.12
C ALA A 763 -24.69 -18.93 37.72
N ASN A 764 -24.47 -17.89 36.92
CA ASN A 764 -24.65 -16.49 37.32
C ASN A 764 -26.05 -15.94 36.92
N ASN A 765 -26.97 -16.81 36.48
CA ASN A 765 -28.34 -16.47 36.09
C ASN A 765 -29.34 -16.93 37.15
N ALA A 766 -30.38 -16.13 37.42
CA ALA A 766 -31.45 -16.45 38.36
C ALA A 766 -32.52 -17.41 37.79
N LEU A 767 -32.52 -17.67 36.48
CA LEU A 767 -33.47 -18.56 35.81
C LEU A 767 -33.06 -20.04 35.92
N VAL A 768 -33.68 -20.73 36.86
CA VAL A 768 -33.50 -22.17 37.14
C VAL A 768 -33.83 -23.07 35.93
N GLU A 769 -34.83 -22.70 35.13
CA GLU A 769 -35.18 -23.44 33.91
C GLU A 769 -34.02 -23.47 32.90
N LEU A 770 -33.32 -22.35 32.74
CA LEU A 770 -32.21 -22.25 31.80
C LEU A 770 -30.96 -23.00 32.28
N GLN A 771 -30.74 -23.07 33.59
CA GLN A 771 -29.70 -23.92 34.19
C GLN A 771 -29.99 -25.41 33.87
N CYS A 772 -31.25 -25.80 33.91
CA CYS A 772 -31.68 -27.15 33.57
C CYS A 772 -31.57 -27.45 32.07
N ASP A 773 -31.91 -26.50 31.20
CA ASP A 773 -31.68 -26.62 29.75
C ASP A 773 -30.21 -26.93 29.44
N VAL A 774 -29.27 -26.20 30.07
CA VAL A 774 -27.83 -26.46 29.90
C VAL A 774 -27.44 -27.86 30.37
N ALA A 775 -27.92 -28.28 31.54
CA ALA A 775 -27.64 -29.60 32.08
C ALA A 775 -28.16 -30.72 31.17
N LEU A 776 -29.36 -30.56 30.60
CA LEU A 776 -29.92 -31.51 29.64
C LEU A 776 -29.14 -31.52 28.32
N SER A 777 -28.70 -30.37 27.81
CA SER A 777 -27.85 -30.29 26.61
C SER A 777 -26.45 -30.90 26.79
N LEU A 778 -25.94 -30.98 28.02
CA LEU A 778 -24.67 -31.65 28.36
C LEU A 778 -24.77 -33.18 28.34
N ALA A 779 -25.96 -33.76 28.57
CA ALA A 779 -26.14 -35.20 28.70
C ALA A 779 -25.69 -36.00 27.45
N PRO A 780 -26.08 -35.61 26.21
CA PRO A 780 -25.63 -36.32 25.01
C PRO A 780 -24.12 -36.26 24.80
N PHE A 781 -23.48 -35.12 25.14
CA PHE A 781 -22.03 -34.94 25.03
C PHE A 781 -21.27 -35.84 26.02
N PHE A 782 -21.67 -35.85 27.30
CA PHE A 782 -21.04 -36.71 28.31
C PHE A 782 -21.26 -38.20 28.01
N TYR A 783 -22.44 -38.58 27.54
CA TYR A 783 -22.71 -39.93 27.06
C TYR A 783 -21.76 -40.30 25.91
N ALA A 784 -21.70 -39.46 24.87
CA ALA A 784 -20.89 -39.72 23.70
C ALA A 784 -19.38 -39.74 24.00
N THR A 785 -18.92 -39.06 25.04
CA THR A 785 -17.50 -39.02 25.46
C THR A 785 -17.16 -40.00 26.59
N GLY A 786 -18.14 -40.76 27.11
CA GLY A 786 -17.94 -41.73 28.19
C GLY A 786 -17.78 -41.11 29.59
N ARG A 787 -18.05 -39.82 29.76
CA ARG A 787 -17.91 -39.05 31.00
C ARG A 787 -19.19 -39.12 31.87
N ASN A 788 -19.72 -40.32 32.07
CA ASN A 788 -21.00 -40.52 32.78
C ASN A 788 -20.95 -40.09 34.26
N HIS A 789 -19.77 -40.13 34.90
CA HIS A 789 -19.60 -39.69 36.30
C HIS A 789 -19.79 -38.18 36.46
N ASP A 790 -19.22 -37.40 35.55
CA ASP A 790 -19.34 -35.94 35.54
C ASP A 790 -20.80 -35.52 35.32
N TYR A 791 -21.52 -36.26 34.46
CA TYR A 791 -22.94 -36.03 34.24
C TYR A 791 -23.80 -36.34 35.48
N LEU A 792 -23.55 -37.47 36.15
CA LEU A 792 -24.30 -37.84 37.36
C LEU A 792 -24.15 -36.79 38.46
N THR A 793 -22.91 -36.32 38.68
CA THR A 793 -22.62 -35.25 39.63
C THR A 793 -23.43 -34.00 39.30
N LEU A 794 -23.41 -33.57 38.02
CA LEU A 794 -24.18 -32.42 37.57
C LEU A 794 -25.70 -32.61 37.74
N ALA A 795 -26.24 -33.78 37.38
CA ALA A 795 -27.67 -34.07 37.49
C ALA A 795 -28.14 -34.09 38.94
N GLU A 796 -27.32 -34.63 39.86
CA GLU A 796 -27.60 -34.63 41.30
C GLU A 796 -27.58 -33.22 41.90
N GLU A 797 -26.59 -32.42 41.53
CA GLU A 797 -26.52 -31.00 41.94
C GLU A 797 -27.76 -30.23 41.46
N GLN A 798 -28.18 -30.42 40.20
CA GLN A 798 -29.36 -29.72 39.65
C GLN A 798 -30.67 -30.19 40.30
N LEU A 799 -30.84 -31.50 40.52
CA LEU A 799 -32.01 -32.04 41.21
C LEU A 799 -32.06 -31.57 42.68
N ALA A 800 -30.93 -31.51 43.38
CA ALA A 800 -30.87 -31.02 44.76
C ALA A 800 -31.19 -29.52 44.87
N ASN A 801 -30.73 -28.72 43.91
CA ASN A 801 -30.88 -27.26 43.95
C ASN A 801 -32.25 -26.78 43.43
N CYS A 802 -32.92 -27.54 42.56
CA CYS A 802 -34.02 -27.03 41.75
C CYS A 802 -35.30 -27.90 41.74
N ALA A 803 -35.34 -29.02 42.48
CA ALA A 803 -36.45 -29.98 42.42
C ALA A 803 -37.84 -29.37 42.68
N ASP A 804 -37.94 -28.43 43.63
CA ASP A 804 -39.22 -27.81 44.03
C ASP A 804 -39.64 -26.64 43.14
N LEU A 805 -38.75 -26.18 42.24
CA LEU A 805 -38.92 -24.98 41.41
C LEU A 805 -39.18 -25.29 39.94
N LEU A 806 -39.08 -26.56 39.52
CA LEU A 806 -39.10 -26.96 38.11
C LEU A 806 -40.44 -27.59 37.67
N PRO A 807 -40.89 -27.31 36.43
CA PRO A 807 -41.98 -28.07 35.81
C PRO A 807 -41.66 -29.57 35.70
N THR A 808 -42.69 -30.42 35.77
CA THR A 808 -42.57 -31.89 35.71
C THR A 808 -41.78 -32.39 34.49
N ALA A 809 -41.83 -31.68 33.36
CA ALA A 809 -41.10 -32.03 32.14
C ALA A 809 -39.57 -31.99 32.33
N TYR A 810 -39.06 -30.98 33.03
CA TYR A 810 -37.62 -30.84 33.34
C TYR A 810 -37.15 -31.91 34.32
N LEU A 811 -37.93 -32.16 35.37
CA LEU A 811 -37.66 -33.22 36.34
C LEU A 811 -37.61 -34.60 35.66
N SER A 812 -38.58 -34.89 34.79
CA SER A 812 -38.59 -36.14 34.03
C SER A 812 -37.37 -36.27 33.13
N GLY A 813 -36.93 -35.19 32.48
CA GLY A 813 -35.72 -35.18 31.66
C GLY A 813 -34.47 -35.51 32.47
N LEU A 814 -34.26 -34.81 33.59
CA LEU A 814 -33.09 -34.99 34.46
C LEU A 814 -33.04 -36.40 35.11
N TRP A 815 -34.18 -36.92 35.56
CA TRP A 815 -34.27 -38.29 36.09
C TRP A 815 -34.00 -39.34 35.01
N ALA A 816 -34.53 -39.16 33.79
CA ALA A 816 -34.33 -40.09 32.70
C ALA A 816 -32.86 -40.17 32.28
N THR A 817 -32.19 -39.04 32.12
CA THR A 817 -30.77 -38.98 31.79
C THR A 817 -29.87 -39.46 32.93
N LYS A 818 -30.24 -39.18 34.19
CA LYS A 818 -29.57 -39.75 35.38
C LYS A 818 -29.63 -41.28 35.36
N GLY A 819 -30.82 -41.85 35.12
CA GLY A 819 -31.01 -43.30 35.01
C GLY A 819 -30.20 -43.93 33.87
N ILE A 820 -30.12 -43.26 32.71
CA ILE A 820 -29.26 -43.69 31.59
C ILE A 820 -27.78 -43.72 32.02
N ALA A 821 -27.31 -42.72 32.75
CA ALA A 821 -25.93 -42.68 33.21
C ALA A 821 -25.58 -43.78 34.24
N HIS A 822 -26.49 -44.14 35.15
CA HIS A 822 -26.32 -45.31 36.04
C HIS A 822 -26.32 -46.63 35.26
N PHE A 823 -27.26 -46.80 34.32
CA PHE A 823 -27.31 -47.98 33.45
C PHE A 823 -25.99 -48.19 32.69
N ASN A 824 -25.42 -47.12 32.13
CA ASN A 824 -24.14 -47.19 31.41
C ASN A 824 -22.94 -47.52 32.30
N ARG A 825 -23.05 -47.31 33.62
CA ARG A 825 -22.04 -47.71 34.62
C ARG A 825 -22.24 -49.14 35.14
N GLY A 826 -23.35 -49.81 34.79
CA GLY A 826 -23.71 -51.11 35.33
C GLY A 826 -24.24 -51.07 36.77
N GLU A 827 -24.68 -49.89 37.23
CA GLU A 827 -25.26 -49.67 38.55
C GLU A 827 -26.79 -49.74 38.46
N GLN A 828 -27.48 -50.23 39.51
CA GLN A 828 -28.94 -50.12 39.56
C GLN A 828 -29.32 -48.64 39.77
N PRO A 829 -30.27 -48.09 38.98
CA PRO A 829 -30.56 -46.66 38.92
C PRO A 829 -31.22 -46.09 40.17
#